data_AF-K2GUJ0-F1
#
_entry.id   AF-K2GUJ0-F1
#
_cell.length_a   1.000
_cell.length_b   1.000
_cell.length_c   1.000
_cell.angle_alpha   90.00
_cell.angle_beta   90.00
_cell.angle_gamma   90.00
#
_symmetry.space_group_name_H-M   'P 1'
#
loop_
_entity.id
_entity.type
_entity.pdbx_description
1 polymer ?
#
loop_
_entity_poly.entity_id
_entity_poly.type
_entity_poly.pdbx_seq_one_letter_code
_entity_poly.pdbx_strand_id
1 'polypeptide(L)'
;MEIPERAIEYMKEAINSIDVVLLRELCREFGIPETLRLEIWKLFLQPKKEIVEEKITSNYVSKWIVEDNEILIEETNKIASAIHPIGTQPFFNCIVDVAAVVSKIFQQESIEMRCGITKSIIYKFHPFYKHLYPTIITGLQNLIHILLLYHDPILSIHLDTNRIEPTEYTNAFAFNLCINMCDSIDIISKMWDEFITFPDTTLYIYCVVGYLIYLRKRILDAKDHQGVLNVINQPLKINDIKTIIAYSKAIRLSTASSFNRILLGIMNNSESYQKIFSKSLTSSLFLTPLVNDIINDKFNRQFPYLFIDCRRQESFDLGTIAAAINLDYSKRQDDRSYLENLFKNELSILTQSNSTFHVVLFGDDDTVDGNPDIGELSMIGLDFAKRGVKRVSIMQEGFLKYHKNALANMKGFQLMNHETETCPLCTTGKPLNFGLLEGTKKLKQSITQSTVEKTQQLTHGLIGFLYGNNTKKEDQQPTSQNQNTTNEEIKQTPPTQVEDKEQLTSKNEEVNENMKDENNINTEENIDDNSEEEDDNYLKELIEESSKYNSYLNIGGKQTIWKPVTIVLTTISILIVEIHNNKITLLDDISYETISKVVMKKADPERFTIVHSGGKCTIRIPEYYQKFIEEISKLQG
;
A
#
# COMPACT_ATOMS: atom_id res chain seq x y z
N MET A 1 -21.99 14.87 -20.67
CA MET A 1 -22.92 13.85 -21.20
C MET A 1 -23.99 13.70 -20.16
N GLU A 2 -25.26 13.84 -20.52
CA GLU A 2 -26.35 13.68 -19.56
C GLU A 2 -26.39 12.23 -19.07
N ILE A 3 -26.63 12.04 -17.78
CA ILE A 3 -26.73 10.73 -17.15
C ILE A 3 -28.04 10.09 -17.62
N PRO A 4 -28.02 8.85 -18.16
CA PRO A 4 -29.25 8.20 -18.62
C PRO A 4 -30.28 8.10 -17.50
N GLU A 5 -31.56 8.36 -17.78
CA GLU A 5 -32.64 8.30 -16.78
C GLU A 5 -32.67 6.96 -16.04
N ARG A 6 -32.45 5.87 -16.77
CA ARG A 6 -32.41 4.53 -16.20
C ARG A 6 -31.27 4.33 -15.19
N ALA A 7 -30.12 4.97 -15.42
CA ALA A 7 -29.02 4.95 -14.46
C ALA A 7 -29.39 5.72 -13.18
N ILE A 8 -30.11 6.84 -13.30
CA ILE A 8 -30.61 7.61 -12.16
C ILE A 8 -31.62 6.79 -11.35
N GLU A 9 -32.52 6.05 -12.00
CA GLU A 9 -33.44 5.13 -11.33
C GLU A 9 -32.69 4.07 -10.52
N TYR A 10 -31.70 3.41 -11.12
CA TYR A 10 -30.89 2.42 -10.41
C TYR A 10 -30.06 3.01 -9.26
N MET A 11 -29.57 4.25 -9.40
CA MET A 11 -28.91 4.94 -8.27
C MET A 11 -29.88 5.16 -7.10
N LYS A 12 -31.13 5.54 -7.37
CA LYS A 12 -32.15 5.72 -6.31
C LYS A 12 -32.51 4.39 -5.64
N GLU A 13 -32.67 3.32 -6.42
CA GLU A 13 -32.90 1.97 -5.90
C GLU A 13 -31.75 1.55 -4.99
N ALA A 14 -30.50 1.72 -5.44
CA ALA A 14 -29.30 1.39 -4.67
C ALA A 14 -29.18 2.20 -3.38
N ILE A 15 -29.52 3.50 -3.40
CA ILE A 15 -29.56 4.33 -2.18
C ILE A 15 -30.59 3.78 -1.19
N ASN A 16 -31.81 3.44 -1.65
CA ASN A 16 -32.88 2.92 -0.78
C ASN A 16 -32.55 1.54 -0.18
N SER A 17 -31.81 0.70 -0.93
CA SER A 17 -31.38 -0.62 -0.47
C SER A 17 -30.02 -0.61 0.22
N ILE A 18 -29.35 0.54 0.34
CA ILE A 18 -27.99 0.67 0.90
C ILE A 18 -26.98 -0.20 0.12
N ASP A 19 -27.18 -0.38 -1.19
CA ASP A 19 -26.26 -1.13 -2.05
C ASP A 19 -25.11 -0.24 -2.51
N VAL A 20 -24.10 -0.12 -1.64
CA VAL A 20 -22.91 0.71 -1.87
C VAL A 20 -22.09 0.23 -3.07
N VAL A 21 -22.13 -1.07 -3.38
CA VAL A 21 -21.35 -1.65 -4.49
C VAL A 21 -21.95 -1.24 -5.82
N LEU A 22 -23.26 -1.47 -6.02
CA LEU A 22 -23.96 -1.06 -7.23
C LEU A 22 -23.89 0.46 -7.43
N LEU A 23 -24.12 1.23 -6.36
CA LEU A 23 -24.08 2.67 -6.42
C LEU A 23 -22.70 3.19 -6.83
N ARG A 24 -21.62 2.61 -6.28
CA ARG A 24 -20.24 2.96 -6.64
C ARG A 24 -19.97 2.73 -8.13
N GLU A 25 -20.38 1.59 -8.67
CA GLU A 25 -20.18 1.27 -10.09
C GLU A 25 -20.97 2.23 -11.01
N LEU A 26 -22.22 2.54 -10.66
CA LEU A 26 -23.03 3.51 -11.40
C LEU A 26 -22.41 4.91 -11.39
N CYS A 27 -21.95 5.37 -10.22
CA CYS A 27 -21.26 6.65 -10.07
C CYS A 27 -19.96 6.70 -10.89
N ARG A 28 -19.20 5.59 -10.96
CA ARG A 28 -17.97 5.51 -11.74
C ARG A 28 -18.23 5.64 -13.24
N GLU A 29 -19.22 4.93 -13.76
CA GLU A 29 -19.50 4.90 -15.20
C GLU A 29 -20.19 6.18 -15.68
N PHE A 30 -21.15 6.69 -14.92
CA PHE A 30 -22.02 7.79 -15.36
C PHE A 30 -21.73 9.14 -14.69
N GLY A 31 -21.00 9.14 -13.58
CA GLY A 31 -20.86 10.32 -12.70
C GLY A 31 -22.04 10.48 -11.74
N ILE A 32 -21.95 11.49 -10.88
CA ILE A 32 -22.97 11.75 -9.85
C ILE A 32 -23.95 12.84 -10.34
N PRO A 33 -25.27 12.56 -10.39
CA PRO A 33 -26.28 13.59 -10.63
C PRO A 33 -26.30 14.61 -9.48
N GLU A 34 -26.41 15.90 -9.80
CA GLU A 34 -26.44 16.96 -8.78
C GLU A 34 -27.59 16.79 -7.78
N THR A 35 -28.75 16.32 -8.26
CA THR A 35 -29.94 16.05 -7.44
C THR A 35 -29.77 14.90 -6.45
N LEU A 36 -28.83 13.98 -6.69
CA LEU A 36 -28.59 12.83 -5.81
C LEU A 36 -27.29 12.97 -4.99
N ARG A 37 -26.47 14.01 -5.24
CA ARG A 37 -25.14 14.14 -4.63
C ARG A 37 -25.19 14.08 -3.11
N LEU A 38 -26.13 14.77 -2.47
CA LEU A 38 -26.26 14.78 -1.02
C LEU A 38 -26.49 13.38 -0.45
N GLU A 39 -27.45 12.64 -1.00
CA GLU A 39 -27.80 11.30 -0.52
C GLU A 39 -26.67 10.30 -0.77
N ILE A 40 -26.00 10.42 -1.92
CA ILE A 40 -24.83 9.60 -2.24
C ILE A 40 -23.68 9.91 -1.26
N TRP A 41 -23.37 11.19 -1.03
CA TRP A 41 -22.32 11.58 -0.09
C TRP A 41 -22.66 11.15 1.34
N LYS A 42 -23.92 11.28 1.78
CA LYS A 42 -24.36 10.77 3.09
C LYS A 42 -24.10 9.28 3.23
N LEU A 43 -24.37 8.48 2.20
CA LEU A 43 -24.13 7.04 2.25
C LEU A 43 -22.64 6.70 2.39
N PHE A 44 -21.76 7.38 1.64
CA PHE A 44 -20.33 7.10 1.65
C PHE A 44 -19.55 7.77 2.79
N LEU A 45 -20.06 8.86 3.36
CA LEU A 45 -19.39 9.63 4.43
C LEU A 45 -20.00 9.43 5.81
N GLN A 46 -21.24 8.95 5.88
CA GLN A 46 -22.04 8.78 7.10
C GLN A 46 -21.93 9.97 8.09
N PRO A 47 -22.21 11.22 7.65
CA PRO A 47 -22.02 12.40 8.48
C PRO A 47 -23.03 12.46 9.63
N LYS A 48 -22.55 12.76 10.84
CA LYS A 48 -23.38 13.09 12.00
C LYS A 48 -23.63 14.60 12.07
N LYS A 49 -24.75 15.03 12.64
CA LYS A 49 -24.96 16.46 12.92
C LYS A 49 -24.05 16.89 14.06
N GLU A 50 -23.29 17.95 13.84
CA GLU A 50 -22.34 18.48 14.81
C GLU A 50 -22.88 19.74 15.47
N ILE A 51 -22.51 19.98 16.73
CA ILE A 51 -22.85 21.21 17.43
C ILE A 51 -21.88 22.31 16.98
N VAL A 52 -22.42 23.42 16.48
CA VAL A 52 -21.63 24.57 16.03
C VAL A 52 -21.85 25.74 17.00
N GLU A 53 -20.82 26.11 17.73
CA GLU A 53 -20.88 27.22 18.69
C GLU A 53 -20.97 28.59 17.99
N GLU A 54 -21.60 29.57 18.65
CA GLU A 54 -21.79 30.91 18.09
C GLU A 54 -20.51 31.78 18.08
N LYS A 55 -19.46 31.41 18.82
CA LYS A 55 -18.28 32.27 18.97
C LYS A 55 -17.31 32.11 17.79
N ILE A 56 -17.05 33.23 17.12
CA ILE A 56 -16.06 33.35 16.04
C ILE A 56 -14.71 33.68 16.64
N THR A 57 -13.66 33.03 16.15
CA THR A 57 -12.28 33.30 16.57
C THR A 57 -11.32 33.56 15.38
N SER A 58 -11.77 33.44 14.12
CA SER A 58 -10.99 33.61 12.87
C SER A 58 -11.64 34.63 11.93
N ASN A 59 -10.79 35.37 11.19
CA ASN A 59 -11.20 36.26 10.09
C ASN A 59 -10.68 35.78 8.72
N TYR A 60 -10.31 34.50 8.58
CA TYR A 60 -9.88 33.96 7.29
C TYR A 60 -11.06 33.93 6.30
N VAL A 61 -10.83 34.45 5.09
CA VAL A 61 -11.81 34.48 4.01
C VAL A 61 -11.36 33.50 2.94
N SER A 62 -12.14 32.42 2.77
CA SER A 62 -11.90 31.45 1.70
C SER A 62 -12.17 32.07 0.33
N LYS A 63 -11.28 31.83 -0.64
CA LYS A 63 -11.46 32.25 -2.03
C LYS A 63 -12.67 31.64 -2.74
N TRP A 64 -13.27 30.60 -2.14
CA TRP A 64 -14.43 29.87 -2.66
C TRP A 64 -15.76 30.53 -2.25
N ILE A 65 -15.68 31.59 -1.44
CA ILE A 65 -16.79 32.45 -1.11
C ILE A 65 -16.71 33.68 -2.02
N VAL A 66 -17.85 34.10 -2.56
CA VAL A 66 -17.93 35.34 -3.35
C VAL A 66 -17.62 36.51 -2.41
N GLU A 67 -16.80 37.46 -2.86
CA GLU A 67 -16.54 38.71 -2.14
C GLU A 67 -17.89 39.29 -1.64
N ASP A 68 -17.95 39.67 -0.36
CA ASP A 68 -19.11 40.27 0.35
C ASP A 68 -20.20 39.35 0.94
N ASN A 69 -20.07 38.01 0.93
CA ASN A 69 -21.01 37.16 1.68
C ASN A 69 -20.56 36.96 3.15
N GLU A 70 -20.75 37.99 3.97
CA GLU A 70 -20.35 37.98 5.40
C GLU A 70 -20.95 36.81 6.19
N ILE A 71 -22.20 36.45 5.92
CA ILE A 71 -22.89 35.34 6.59
C ILE A 71 -22.15 34.02 6.32
N LEU A 72 -21.83 33.74 5.05
CA LEU A 72 -21.16 32.50 4.68
C LEU A 72 -19.70 32.46 5.19
N ILE A 73 -19.02 33.62 5.23
CA ILE A 73 -17.68 33.73 5.82
C ILE A 73 -17.75 33.38 7.32
N GLU A 74 -18.70 33.95 8.04
CA GLU A 74 -18.91 33.66 9.45
C GLU A 74 -19.25 32.18 9.69
N GLU A 75 -20.21 31.62 8.95
CA GLU A 75 -20.62 30.23 9.07
C GLU A 75 -19.47 29.24 8.82
N THR A 76 -18.67 29.46 7.78
CA THR A 76 -17.57 28.55 7.42
C THR A 76 -16.44 28.57 8.45
N ASN A 77 -16.16 29.74 9.04
CA ASN A 77 -15.22 29.84 10.17
C ASN A 77 -15.79 29.18 11.43
N LYS A 78 -17.10 29.29 11.70
CA LYS A 78 -17.77 28.60 12.81
C LYS A 78 -17.69 27.08 12.65
N ILE A 79 -17.99 26.56 11.46
CA ILE A 79 -17.87 25.13 11.12
C ILE A 79 -16.43 24.66 11.37
N ALA A 80 -15.43 25.37 10.85
CA ALA A 80 -14.04 25.00 11.01
C ALA A 80 -13.62 24.97 12.50
N SER A 81 -14.04 25.98 13.28
CA SER A 81 -13.78 26.05 14.72
C SER A 81 -14.45 24.93 15.52
N ALA A 82 -15.65 24.49 15.11
CA ALA A 82 -16.34 23.36 15.73
C ALA A 82 -15.64 22.02 15.47
N ILE A 83 -14.99 21.87 14.30
CA ILE A 83 -14.18 20.68 13.98
C ILE A 83 -12.86 20.71 14.76
N HIS A 84 -12.15 21.84 14.72
CA HIS A 84 -10.90 22.03 15.46
C HIS A 84 -10.76 23.48 15.95
N PRO A 85 -10.46 23.70 17.24
CA PRO A 85 -10.26 25.05 17.77
C PRO A 85 -9.10 25.79 17.08
N ILE A 86 -9.23 27.10 16.94
CA ILE A 86 -8.19 27.94 16.34
C ILE A 86 -6.89 27.89 17.14
N GLY A 87 -5.76 27.92 16.41
CA GLY A 87 -4.43 27.91 16.98
C GLY A 87 -3.97 26.51 17.41
N THR A 88 -4.85 25.52 17.38
CA THR A 88 -4.47 24.11 17.57
C THR A 88 -3.92 23.49 16.29
N GLN A 89 -4.20 24.08 15.11
CA GLN A 89 -3.85 23.48 13.82
C GLN A 89 -3.17 24.43 12.82
N PRO A 90 -2.04 24.02 12.19
CA PRO A 90 -1.38 24.78 11.13
C PRO A 90 -2.21 24.87 9.84
N PHE A 91 -3.22 24.02 9.67
CA PHE A 91 -4.06 23.94 8.47
C PHE A 91 -5.52 24.37 8.69
N PHE A 92 -5.79 25.19 9.71
CA PHE A 92 -7.15 25.68 9.98
C PHE A 92 -7.81 26.28 8.73
N ASN A 93 -7.06 27.07 7.95
CA ASN A 93 -7.54 27.66 6.69
C ASN A 93 -8.00 26.61 5.67
N CYS A 94 -7.37 25.43 5.65
CA CYS A 94 -7.77 24.32 4.77
C CYS A 94 -9.14 23.77 5.17
N ILE A 95 -9.43 23.69 6.49
CA ILE A 95 -10.75 23.29 6.99
C ILE A 95 -11.80 24.33 6.60
N VAL A 96 -11.48 25.63 6.70
CA VAL A 96 -12.38 26.70 6.23
C VAL A 96 -12.65 26.59 4.73
N ASP A 97 -11.63 26.31 3.91
CA ASP A 97 -11.80 26.12 2.47
C ASP A 97 -12.70 24.92 2.15
N VAL A 98 -12.55 23.79 2.86
CA VAL A 98 -13.44 22.62 2.72
C VAL A 98 -14.86 22.98 3.14
N ALA A 99 -15.04 23.67 4.28
CA ALA A 99 -16.34 24.12 4.77
C ALA A 99 -17.03 25.08 3.78
N ALA A 100 -16.27 25.95 3.13
CA ALA A 100 -16.77 26.88 2.11
C ALA A 100 -17.30 26.13 0.89
N VAL A 101 -16.57 25.12 0.40
CA VAL A 101 -17.02 24.27 -0.70
C VAL A 101 -18.29 23.51 -0.32
N VAL A 102 -18.30 22.85 0.85
CA VAL A 102 -19.47 22.11 1.34
C VAL A 102 -20.68 23.02 1.45
N SER A 103 -20.51 24.23 1.99
CA SER A 103 -21.59 25.20 2.15
C SER A 103 -22.11 25.78 0.84
N LYS A 104 -21.27 25.83 -0.20
CA LYS A 104 -21.70 26.18 -1.56
C LYS A 104 -22.46 25.06 -2.25
N ILE A 105 -22.06 23.80 -2.05
CA ILE A 105 -22.72 22.63 -2.66
C ILE A 105 -24.07 22.36 -1.97
N PHE A 106 -24.14 22.46 -0.64
CA PHE A 106 -25.31 22.08 0.16
C PHE A 106 -25.93 23.27 0.91
N GLN A 107 -26.27 24.33 0.17
CA GLN A 107 -26.80 25.58 0.73
C GLN A 107 -28.10 25.41 1.53
N GLN A 108 -28.90 24.40 1.18
CA GLN A 108 -30.21 24.14 1.80
C GLN A 108 -30.12 23.34 3.11
N GLU A 109 -28.96 22.73 3.40
CA GLU A 109 -28.77 21.94 4.60
C GLU A 109 -28.53 22.82 5.83
N SER A 110 -28.78 22.31 7.03
CA SER A 110 -28.49 23.06 8.26
C SER A 110 -26.98 23.21 8.50
N ILE A 111 -26.56 24.22 9.25
CA ILE A 111 -25.14 24.43 9.57
C ILE A 111 -24.51 23.23 10.28
N GLU A 112 -25.28 22.54 11.14
CA GLU A 112 -24.88 21.33 11.87
C GLU A 112 -24.61 20.17 10.91
N MET A 113 -25.46 20.03 9.88
CA MET A 113 -25.31 18.99 8.86
C MET A 113 -24.12 19.29 7.94
N ARG A 114 -23.93 20.56 7.54
CA ARG A 114 -22.75 21.00 6.79
C ARG A 114 -21.46 20.80 7.57
N CYS A 115 -21.50 21.05 8.88
CA CYS A 115 -20.38 20.78 9.78
C CYS A 115 -20.06 19.28 9.83
N GLY A 116 -21.09 18.43 9.97
CA GLY A 116 -20.99 16.98 9.88
C GLY A 116 -20.32 16.48 8.60
N ILE A 117 -20.80 16.95 7.44
CA ILE A 117 -20.22 16.59 6.14
C ILE A 117 -18.76 17.03 6.04
N THR A 118 -18.46 18.27 6.47
CA THR A 118 -17.10 18.81 6.46
C THR A 118 -16.17 17.96 7.34
N LYS A 119 -16.59 17.62 8.57
CA LYS A 119 -15.84 16.78 9.50
C LYS A 119 -15.60 15.39 8.92
N SER A 120 -16.62 14.74 8.36
CA SER A 120 -16.48 13.42 7.73
C SER A 120 -15.50 13.43 6.56
N ILE A 121 -15.51 14.48 5.71
CA ILE A 121 -14.52 14.62 4.63
C ILE A 121 -13.11 14.73 5.21
N ILE A 122 -12.89 15.65 6.15
CA ILE A 122 -11.57 15.86 6.74
C ILE A 122 -11.04 14.58 7.40
N TYR A 123 -11.82 13.92 8.26
CA TYR A 123 -11.35 12.73 8.97
C TYR A 123 -11.22 11.49 8.09
N LYS A 124 -12.01 11.37 7.02
CA LYS A 124 -11.89 10.24 6.08
C LYS A 124 -10.63 10.34 5.22
N PHE A 125 -10.30 11.53 4.71
CA PHE A 125 -9.18 11.71 3.78
C PHE A 125 -7.88 12.16 4.46
N HIS A 126 -7.99 12.81 5.60
CA HIS A 126 -6.86 13.32 6.37
C HIS A 126 -6.98 12.90 7.85
N PRO A 127 -6.94 11.59 8.16
CA PRO A 127 -7.07 11.12 9.55
C PRO A 127 -5.97 11.66 10.48
N PHE A 128 -4.85 12.13 9.91
CA PHE A 128 -3.79 12.80 10.66
C PHE A 128 -4.22 14.12 11.31
N TYR A 129 -5.37 14.71 10.94
CA TYR A 129 -5.93 15.86 11.68
C TYR A 129 -6.27 15.51 13.14
N LYS A 130 -6.36 14.22 13.50
CA LYS A 130 -6.44 13.78 14.89
C LYS A 130 -5.10 13.90 15.65
N HIS A 131 -3.98 13.92 14.93
CA HIS A 131 -2.62 13.74 15.47
C HIS A 131 -1.58 14.61 14.76
N LEU A 132 -1.69 15.95 14.74
CA LEU A 132 -0.77 16.81 13.97
C LEU A 132 0.60 17.01 14.62
N TYR A 133 1.38 15.94 14.64
CA TYR A 133 2.79 16.01 14.92
C TYR A 133 3.54 16.54 13.69
N PRO A 134 4.51 17.46 13.84
CA PRO A 134 5.35 17.92 12.74
C PRO A 134 5.99 16.79 11.93
N THR A 135 6.30 15.66 12.59
CA THR A 135 6.84 14.46 11.96
C THR A 135 5.90 13.81 10.96
N ILE A 136 4.59 13.91 11.13
CA ILE A 136 3.61 13.42 10.15
C ILE A 136 3.62 14.30 8.90
N ILE A 137 3.59 15.62 9.09
CA ILE A 137 3.58 16.59 7.98
C ILE A 137 4.83 16.42 7.12
N THR A 138 6.01 16.41 7.75
CA THR A 138 7.29 16.17 7.06
C THR A 138 7.33 14.79 6.42
N GLY A 139 6.81 13.76 7.10
CA GLY A 139 6.71 12.40 6.55
C GLY A 139 5.87 12.36 5.28
N LEU A 140 4.70 13.00 5.26
CA LEU A 140 3.83 13.09 4.08
C LEU A 140 4.51 13.85 2.94
N GLN A 141 5.13 15.00 3.25
CA GLN A 141 5.88 15.81 2.27
C GLN A 141 6.98 15.01 1.58
N ASN A 142 7.82 14.33 2.37
CA ASN A 142 8.90 13.49 1.86
C ASN A 142 8.34 12.31 1.05
N LEU A 143 7.28 11.66 1.53
CA LEU A 143 6.72 10.50 0.86
C LEU A 143 6.07 10.87 -0.49
N ILE A 144 5.41 12.03 -0.59
CA ILE A 144 4.86 12.54 -1.86
C ILE A 144 5.99 12.87 -2.84
N HIS A 145 7.10 13.44 -2.36
CA HIS A 145 8.29 13.66 -3.19
C HIS A 145 8.90 12.35 -3.70
N ILE A 146 9.03 11.36 -2.82
CA ILE A 146 9.50 10.01 -3.17
C ILE A 146 8.58 9.38 -4.22
N LEU A 147 7.25 9.56 -4.11
CA LEU A 147 6.30 9.07 -5.11
C LEU A 147 6.52 9.73 -6.47
N LEU A 148 6.77 11.05 -6.50
CA LEU A 148 7.08 11.76 -7.73
C LEU A 148 8.39 11.26 -8.35
N LEU A 149 9.46 11.12 -7.56
CA LEU A 149 10.75 10.56 -7.99
C LEU A 149 10.59 9.14 -8.56
N TYR A 150 9.73 8.33 -7.93
CA TYR A 150 9.46 6.96 -8.34
C TYR A 150 8.80 6.88 -9.72
N HIS A 151 7.92 7.83 -10.07
CA HIS A 151 7.13 7.77 -11.33
C HIS A 151 7.64 8.68 -12.44
N ASP A 152 8.21 9.84 -12.10
CA ASP A 152 8.85 10.77 -13.04
C ASP A 152 10.13 11.38 -12.43
N PRO A 153 11.26 10.65 -12.48
CA PRO A 153 12.51 11.09 -11.86
C PRO A 153 13.07 12.35 -12.52
N ILE A 154 12.85 12.54 -13.82
CA ILE A 154 13.32 13.74 -14.53
C ILE A 154 12.58 14.97 -14.04
N LEU A 155 11.26 14.88 -13.88
CA LEU A 155 10.46 15.97 -13.33
C LEU A 155 10.84 16.25 -11.87
N SER A 156 10.96 15.22 -11.03
CA SER A 156 11.36 15.36 -9.62
C SER A 156 12.72 16.07 -9.48
N ILE A 157 13.75 15.61 -10.20
CA ILE A 157 15.08 16.24 -10.18
C ILE A 157 15.04 17.68 -10.70
N HIS A 158 14.19 17.98 -11.68
CA HIS A 158 14.04 19.33 -12.20
C HIS A 158 13.40 20.29 -11.17
N LEU A 159 12.42 19.81 -10.40
CA LEU A 159 11.86 20.57 -9.28
C LEU A 159 12.95 20.85 -8.23
N ASP A 160 13.72 19.83 -7.83
CA ASP A 160 14.83 19.98 -6.89
C ASP A 160 15.89 21.00 -7.37
N THR A 161 16.22 20.95 -8.67
CA THR A 161 17.19 21.88 -9.28
C THR A 161 16.70 23.33 -9.28
N ASN A 162 15.39 23.53 -9.41
CA ASN A 162 14.74 24.84 -9.30
C ASN A 162 14.37 25.21 -7.85
N ARG A 163 14.83 24.43 -6.87
CA ARG A 163 14.56 24.63 -5.44
C ARG A 163 13.07 24.69 -5.13
N ILE A 164 12.29 23.88 -5.82
CA ILE A 164 10.88 23.70 -5.50
C ILE A 164 10.81 22.68 -4.38
N GLU A 165 10.47 23.15 -3.18
CA GLU A 165 10.38 22.29 -2.00
C GLU A 165 9.06 21.51 -2.01
N PRO A 166 9.02 20.29 -1.43
CA PRO A 166 7.78 19.54 -1.30
C PRO A 166 6.64 20.29 -0.64
N THR A 167 6.98 21.14 0.34
CA THR A 167 6.06 22.01 1.06
C THR A 167 5.20 22.87 0.12
N GLU A 168 5.76 23.32 -1.00
CA GLU A 168 5.11 24.27 -1.92
C GLU A 168 3.93 23.63 -2.64
N TYR A 169 4.06 22.39 -3.14
CA TYR A 169 2.96 21.70 -3.79
C TYR A 169 2.08 20.89 -2.82
N THR A 170 2.61 20.42 -1.68
CA THR A 170 1.75 19.74 -0.70
C THR A 170 0.84 20.70 0.06
N ASN A 171 1.32 21.88 0.44
CA ASN A 171 0.49 22.89 1.08
C ASN A 171 -0.51 23.46 0.08
N ALA A 172 -0.10 23.61 -1.19
CA ALA A 172 -1.00 24.03 -2.24
C ALA A 172 -2.12 23.01 -2.48
N PHE A 173 -1.86 21.70 -2.46
CA PHE A 173 -2.85 20.72 -2.94
C PHE A 173 -3.16 19.51 -2.05
N ALA A 174 -2.21 18.99 -1.28
CA ALA A 174 -2.43 17.76 -0.52
C ALA A 174 -3.34 18.03 0.70
N PHE A 175 -3.02 19.06 1.47
CA PHE A 175 -3.67 19.33 2.77
C PHE A 175 -5.04 20.01 2.67
N ASN A 176 -5.43 20.45 1.48
CA ASN A 176 -6.76 20.99 1.18
C ASN A 176 -7.57 20.10 0.23
N LEU A 177 -7.27 18.80 0.16
CA LEU A 177 -7.98 17.83 -0.67
C LEU A 177 -8.09 18.25 -2.15
N CYS A 178 -6.99 18.74 -2.71
CA CYS A 178 -6.84 19.15 -4.10
C CYS A 178 -7.74 20.32 -4.54
N ILE A 179 -8.39 21.03 -3.60
CA ILE A 179 -9.28 22.15 -3.92
C ILE A 179 -8.59 23.21 -4.79
N ASN A 180 -7.35 23.58 -4.46
CA ASN A 180 -6.60 24.60 -5.19
C ASN A 180 -6.11 24.16 -6.58
N MET A 181 -6.27 22.90 -6.96
CA MET A 181 -6.07 22.49 -8.35
C MET A 181 -7.23 22.95 -9.24
N CYS A 182 -8.36 23.37 -8.68
CA CYS A 182 -9.58 23.69 -9.42
C CYS A 182 -9.74 25.21 -9.57
N ASP A 183 -10.60 25.66 -10.50
CA ASP A 183 -11.02 27.07 -10.63
C ASP A 183 -12.48 27.33 -10.22
N SER A 184 -13.26 26.28 -9.96
CA SER A 184 -14.70 26.38 -9.74
C SER A 184 -15.23 25.25 -8.84
N ILE A 185 -16.34 25.52 -8.14
CA ILE A 185 -17.02 24.55 -7.26
C ILE A 185 -17.50 23.31 -8.05
N ASP A 186 -17.90 23.47 -9.30
CA ASP A 186 -18.31 22.33 -10.15
C ASP A 186 -17.14 21.35 -10.37
N ILE A 187 -15.93 21.84 -10.66
CA ILE A 187 -14.73 20.99 -10.81
C ILE A 187 -14.37 20.33 -9.48
N ILE A 188 -14.41 21.06 -8.37
CA ILE A 188 -14.13 20.50 -7.04
C ILE A 188 -15.11 19.38 -6.70
N SER A 189 -16.42 19.63 -6.89
CA SER A 189 -17.45 18.63 -6.58
C SER A 189 -17.26 17.35 -7.40
N LYS A 190 -16.94 17.46 -8.70
CA LYS A 190 -16.66 16.29 -9.56
C LYS A 190 -15.39 15.54 -9.16
N MET A 191 -14.36 16.25 -8.73
CA MET A 191 -13.14 15.61 -8.22
C MET A 191 -13.40 14.88 -6.90
N TRP A 192 -14.19 15.48 -6.00
CA TRP A 192 -14.55 14.87 -4.73
C TRP A 192 -15.56 13.73 -4.89
N ASP A 193 -16.46 13.79 -5.86
CA ASP A 193 -17.34 12.69 -6.25
C ASP A 193 -16.49 11.43 -6.53
N GLU A 194 -15.37 11.56 -7.24
CA GLU A 194 -14.41 10.46 -7.46
C GLU A 194 -13.70 10.02 -6.18
N PHE A 195 -13.26 10.94 -5.33
CA PHE A 195 -12.58 10.58 -4.07
C PHE A 195 -13.49 9.85 -3.08
N ILE A 196 -14.73 10.31 -2.94
CA ILE A 196 -15.71 9.80 -1.97
C ILE A 196 -16.21 8.42 -2.36
N THR A 197 -16.40 8.18 -3.66
CA THR A 197 -16.89 6.90 -4.17
C THR A 197 -15.78 5.87 -4.34
N PHE A 198 -14.52 6.28 -4.52
CA PHE A 198 -13.41 5.35 -4.67
C PHE A 198 -13.09 4.65 -3.33
N PRO A 199 -12.88 3.31 -3.31
CA PRO A 199 -12.61 2.58 -2.07
C PRO A 199 -11.34 3.02 -1.33
N ASP A 200 -10.34 3.49 -2.05
CA ASP A 200 -9.05 3.91 -1.48
C ASP A 200 -9.06 5.41 -1.17
N THR A 201 -9.13 5.75 0.12
CA THR A 201 -9.15 7.14 0.61
C THR A 201 -7.83 7.88 0.37
N THR A 202 -6.78 7.21 -0.09
CA THR A 202 -5.48 7.82 -0.35
C THR A 202 -5.33 8.36 -1.77
N LEU A 203 -6.33 8.15 -2.65
CA LEU A 203 -6.26 8.53 -4.07
C LEU A 203 -5.89 10.00 -4.31
N TYR A 204 -6.32 10.92 -3.44
CA TYR A 204 -6.00 12.35 -3.59
C TYR A 204 -4.48 12.62 -3.52
N ILE A 205 -3.71 11.84 -2.75
CA ILE A 205 -2.24 11.93 -2.70
C ILE A 205 -1.63 11.61 -4.06
N TYR A 206 -2.15 10.58 -4.72
CA TYR A 206 -1.76 10.22 -6.08
C TYR A 206 -2.19 11.27 -7.09
N CYS A 207 -3.28 11.99 -6.84
CA CYS A 207 -3.72 13.11 -7.67
C CYS A 207 -2.76 14.29 -7.62
N VAL A 208 -2.12 14.56 -6.48
CA VAL A 208 -1.04 15.56 -6.39
C VAL A 208 0.09 15.23 -7.36
N VAL A 209 0.60 13.98 -7.32
CA VAL A 209 1.67 13.56 -8.22
C VAL A 209 1.20 13.46 -9.68
N GLY A 210 0.00 12.93 -9.90
CA GLY A 210 -0.61 12.84 -11.23
C GLY A 210 -0.79 14.22 -11.87
N TYR A 211 -1.12 15.23 -11.08
CA TYR A 211 -1.24 16.61 -11.54
C TYR A 211 0.12 17.21 -11.93
N LEU A 212 1.15 17.03 -11.11
CA LEU A 212 2.50 17.48 -11.45
C LEU A 212 3.00 16.83 -12.75
N ILE A 213 2.75 15.52 -12.93
CA ILE A 213 3.11 14.82 -14.17
C ILE A 213 2.27 15.29 -15.37
N TYR A 214 0.99 15.62 -15.17
CA TYR A 214 0.17 16.23 -16.21
C TYR A 214 0.79 17.55 -16.71
N LEU A 215 1.31 18.36 -15.80
CA LEU A 215 2.00 19.61 -16.12
C LEU A 215 3.44 19.44 -16.60
N ARG A 216 3.99 18.22 -16.60
CA ARG A 216 5.41 17.90 -16.80
C ARG A 216 6.08 18.75 -17.87
N LYS A 217 5.56 18.76 -19.11
CA LYS A 217 6.18 19.49 -20.23
C LYS A 217 6.36 20.98 -19.90
N ARG A 218 5.32 21.58 -19.33
CA ARG A 218 5.25 23.01 -19.01
C ARG A 218 6.17 23.37 -17.85
N ILE A 219 6.29 22.47 -16.87
CA ILE A 219 7.23 22.61 -15.76
C ILE A 219 8.67 22.55 -16.30
N LEU A 220 8.99 21.56 -17.13
CA LEU A 220 10.34 21.42 -17.71
C LEU A 220 10.73 22.58 -18.64
N ASP A 221 9.75 23.26 -19.24
CA ASP A 221 9.95 24.44 -20.09
C ASP A 221 10.15 25.74 -19.25
N ALA A 222 9.82 25.72 -17.96
CA ALA A 222 10.02 26.86 -17.06
C ALA A 222 11.50 26.99 -16.65
N LYS A 223 11.97 28.24 -16.49
CA LYS A 223 13.40 28.55 -16.37
C LYS A 223 13.90 28.80 -14.95
N ASP A 224 12.99 29.19 -14.06
CA ASP A 224 13.31 29.57 -12.69
C ASP A 224 12.20 29.12 -11.73
N HIS A 225 12.51 29.21 -10.45
CA HIS A 225 11.63 28.85 -9.34
C HIS A 225 10.22 29.47 -9.48
N GLN A 226 10.13 30.78 -9.74
CA GLN A 226 8.83 31.46 -9.86
C GLN A 226 8.05 31.01 -11.10
N GLY A 227 8.73 30.79 -12.23
CA GLY A 227 8.14 30.27 -13.44
C GLY A 227 7.55 28.88 -13.23
N VAL A 228 8.25 28.01 -12.50
CA VAL A 228 7.76 26.68 -12.14
C VAL A 228 6.53 26.79 -11.24
N LEU A 229 6.57 27.61 -10.18
CA LEU A 229 5.41 27.85 -9.31
C LEU A 229 4.20 28.41 -10.07
N ASN A 230 4.42 29.32 -11.02
CA ASN A 230 3.37 29.85 -11.87
C ASN A 230 2.72 28.81 -12.77
N VAL A 231 3.44 27.73 -13.12
CA VAL A 231 2.90 26.59 -13.86
C VAL A 231 2.17 25.63 -12.94
N ILE A 232 2.74 25.32 -11.77
CA ILE A 232 2.16 24.42 -10.77
C ILE A 232 0.81 24.95 -10.27
N ASN A 233 0.73 26.25 -9.96
CA ASN A 233 -0.46 26.89 -9.40
C ASN A 233 -1.56 27.21 -10.41
N GLN A 234 -1.44 26.75 -11.65
CA GLN A 234 -2.52 26.94 -12.60
C GLN A 234 -3.70 26.04 -12.26
N PRO A 235 -4.95 26.47 -12.49
CA PRO A 235 -6.09 25.60 -12.26
C PRO A 235 -6.29 24.63 -13.42
N LEU A 236 -6.92 23.51 -13.10
CA LEU A 236 -7.38 22.49 -14.01
C LEU A 236 -8.59 22.96 -14.80
N LYS A 237 -8.63 22.54 -16.06
CA LYS A 237 -9.86 22.62 -16.85
C LYS A 237 -10.74 21.43 -16.49
N ILE A 238 -12.05 21.63 -16.57
CA ILE A 238 -13.05 20.62 -16.25
C ILE A 238 -12.85 19.29 -17.01
N ASN A 239 -12.43 19.34 -18.27
CA ASN A 239 -12.22 18.16 -19.10
C ASN A 239 -10.99 17.35 -18.68
N ASP A 240 -10.07 17.93 -17.91
CA ASP A 240 -8.81 17.31 -17.52
C ASP A 240 -8.94 16.49 -16.23
N ILE A 241 -10.01 16.68 -15.44
CA ILE A 241 -10.23 15.96 -14.17
C ILE A 241 -10.19 14.46 -14.38
N LYS A 242 -10.98 13.94 -15.33
CA LYS A 242 -11.04 12.49 -15.61
C LYS A 242 -9.69 11.93 -16.03
N THR A 243 -8.93 12.68 -16.82
CA THR A 243 -7.58 12.31 -17.24
C THR A 243 -6.64 12.20 -16.04
N ILE A 244 -6.68 13.16 -15.12
CA ILE A 244 -5.83 13.14 -13.92
C ILE A 244 -6.23 12.03 -12.98
N ILE A 245 -7.53 11.84 -12.73
CA ILE A 245 -8.02 10.75 -11.89
C ILE A 245 -7.61 9.39 -12.46
N ALA A 246 -7.79 9.17 -13.77
CA ALA A 246 -7.38 7.93 -14.43
C ALA A 246 -5.86 7.71 -14.35
N TYR A 247 -5.07 8.76 -14.61
CA TYR A 247 -3.62 8.68 -14.50
C TYR A 247 -3.17 8.41 -13.06
N SER A 248 -3.82 9.02 -12.07
CA SER A 248 -3.54 8.84 -10.64
C SER A 248 -3.88 7.43 -10.17
N LYS A 249 -5.00 6.86 -10.64
CA LYS A 249 -5.33 5.44 -10.44
C LYS A 249 -4.25 4.53 -11.04
N ALA A 250 -3.71 4.85 -12.23
CA ALA A 250 -2.61 4.09 -12.83
C ALA A 250 -1.29 4.21 -12.03
N ILE A 251 -0.95 5.41 -11.51
CA ILE A 251 0.17 5.60 -10.58
C ILE A 251 -0.03 4.70 -9.36
N ARG A 252 -1.20 4.77 -8.73
CA ARG A 252 -1.56 3.95 -7.55
C ARG A 252 -1.39 2.45 -7.80
N LEU A 253 -1.88 1.95 -8.94
CA LEU A 253 -1.81 0.53 -9.31
C LEU A 253 -0.38 0.08 -9.64
N SER A 254 0.47 0.98 -10.11
CA SER A 254 1.88 0.71 -10.47
C SER A 254 2.90 1.16 -9.41
N THR A 255 2.45 1.43 -8.19
CA THR A 255 3.33 1.72 -7.03
C THR A 255 3.48 0.47 -6.16
N ALA A 256 4.69 0.23 -5.64
CA ALA A 256 4.96 -0.88 -4.73
C ALA A 256 4.06 -0.81 -3.47
N SER A 257 3.61 -1.97 -2.97
CA SER A 257 2.64 -2.06 -1.87
C SER A 257 3.15 -1.41 -0.58
N SER A 258 4.46 -1.49 -0.31
CA SER A 258 5.09 -0.81 0.83
C SER A 258 4.78 0.68 0.89
N PHE A 259 4.63 1.37 -0.26
CA PHE A 259 4.30 2.79 -0.27
C PHE A 259 2.98 3.07 0.44
N ASN A 260 1.92 2.31 0.13
CA ASN A 260 0.61 2.51 0.77
C ASN A 260 0.63 2.14 2.24
N ARG A 261 1.37 1.11 2.62
CA ARG A 261 1.57 0.77 4.04
C ARG A 261 2.24 1.92 4.79
N ILE A 262 3.27 2.53 4.22
CA ILE A 262 3.96 3.68 4.82
C ILE A 262 3.01 4.88 4.87
N LEU A 263 2.29 5.17 3.79
CA LEU A 263 1.34 6.29 3.72
C LEU A 263 0.25 6.17 4.78
N LEU A 264 -0.41 5.00 4.89
CA LEU A 264 -1.42 4.73 5.91
C LEU A 264 -0.84 4.76 7.31
N GLY A 265 0.40 4.27 7.49
CA GLY A 265 1.11 4.36 8.76
C GLY A 265 1.36 5.81 9.21
N ILE A 266 1.77 6.68 8.27
CA ILE A 266 1.94 8.12 8.54
C ILE A 266 0.60 8.76 8.87
N MET A 267 -0.43 8.55 8.04
CA MET A 267 -1.72 9.23 8.19
C MET A 267 -2.45 8.83 9.48
N ASN A 268 -2.30 7.58 9.94
CA ASN A 268 -2.90 7.11 11.19
C ASN A 268 -1.95 7.17 12.39
N ASN A 269 -0.76 7.76 12.22
CA ASN A 269 0.27 7.82 13.26
C ASN A 269 0.55 6.46 13.92
N SER A 270 0.62 5.39 13.13
CA SER A 270 0.68 4.02 13.67
C SER A 270 1.96 3.76 14.45
N GLU A 271 1.91 2.84 15.42
CA GLU A 271 3.10 2.49 16.22
C GLU A 271 4.25 1.95 15.34
N SER A 272 3.91 1.23 14.27
CA SER A 272 4.87 0.77 13.26
C SER A 272 5.57 1.94 12.56
N TYR A 273 4.82 3.00 12.20
CA TYR A 273 5.38 4.22 11.64
C TYR A 273 6.37 4.89 12.60
N GLN A 274 5.98 5.03 13.87
CA GLN A 274 6.82 5.67 14.89
C GLN A 274 8.13 4.91 15.13
N LYS A 275 8.07 3.57 15.24
CA LYS A 275 9.22 2.72 15.61
C LYS A 275 10.21 2.47 14.46
N ILE A 276 9.72 2.26 13.24
CA ILE A 276 10.52 1.68 12.13
C ILE A 276 10.65 2.65 10.96
N PHE A 277 9.57 3.35 10.58
CA PHE A 277 9.54 4.07 9.30
C PHE A 277 9.97 5.54 9.40
N SER A 278 9.79 6.19 10.56
CA SER A 278 10.20 7.59 10.78
C SER A 278 11.71 7.83 10.58
N LYS A 279 12.55 6.84 10.89
CA LYS A 279 14.02 6.89 10.67
C LYS A 279 14.44 6.63 9.22
N SER A 280 13.64 5.89 8.44
CA SER A 280 13.97 5.56 7.05
C SER A 280 13.60 6.68 6.07
N LEU A 281 12.49 7.38 6.30
CA LEU A 281 12.01 8.48 5.44
C LEU A 281 12.89 9.74 5.50
N THR A 282 13.75 9.83 6.51
CA THR A 282 14.70 10.94 6.69
C THR A 282 16.09 10.58 6.18
N SER A 283 16.40 9.30 5.98
CA SER A 283 17.74 8.81 5.61
C SER A 283 17.85 8.35 4.15
N SER A 284 16.73 8.13 3.46
CA SER A 284 16.74 7.76 2.03
C SER A 284 15.97 8.76 1.17
N LEU A 285 16.49 8.96 -0.05
CA LEU A 285 15.81 9.71 -1.11
C LEU A 285 14.81 8.87 -1.90
N PHE A 286 14.83 7.54 -1.74
CA PHE A 286 14.03 6.59 -2.51
C PHE A 286 13.06 5.85 -1.62
N LEU A 287 12.05 5.21 -2.25
CA LEU A 287 11.17 4.30 -1.55
C LEU A 287 11.98 3.12 -0.99
N THR A 288 11.76 2.78 0.28
CA THR A 288 12.42 1.68 0.98
C THR A 288 11.47 0.52 1.24
N PRO A 289 11.12 -0.29 0.23
CA PRO A 289 10.17 -1.38 0.42
C PRO A 289 10.76 -2.51 1.26
N LEU A 290 9.90 -3.16 2.06
CA LEU A 290 10.26 -4.34 2.82
C LEU A 290 10.48 -5.54 1.90
N VAL A 291 11.38 -6.45 2.28
CA VAL A 291 11.68 -7.64 1.48
C VAL A 291 10.44 -8.48 1.19
N ASN A 292 9.58 -8.67 2.20
CA ASN A 292 8.34 -9.43 2.05
C ASN A 292 7.36 -8.76 1.08
N ASP A 293 7.29 -7.44 1.06
CA ASP A 293 6.39 -6.69 0.17
C ASP A 293 6.86 -6.77 -1.28
N ILE A 294 8.18 -6.73 -1.53
CA ILE A 294 8.75 -6.95 -2.87
C ILE A 294 8.37 -8.34 -3.39
N ILE A 295 8.53 -9.37 -2.55
CA ILE A 295 8.16 -10.73 -2.93
C ILE A 295 6.66 -10.85 -3.16
N ASN A 296 5.82 -10.28 -2.27
CA ASN A 296 4.37 -10.26 -2.43
C ASN A 296 3.95 -9.59 -3.74
N ASP A 297 4.47 -8.39 -4.03
CA ASP A 297 4.21 -7.66 -5.27
C ASP A 297 4.66 -8.44 -6.51
N LYS A 298 5.79 -9.15 -6.43
CA LYS A 298 6.28 -10.00 -7.53
C LYS A 298 5.34 -11.16 -7.85
N PHE A 299 4.77 -11.82 -6.84
CA PHE A 299 3.94 -13.02 -7.03
C PHE A 299 2.46 -12.69 -7.26
N ASN A 300 1.90 -11.79 -6.46
CA ASN A 300 0.46 -11.52 -6.45
C ASN A 300 0.07 -10.40 -7.42
N ARG A 301 0.96 -9.42 -7.63
CA ARG A 301 0.73 -8.28 -8.55
C ARG A 301 1.54 -8.37 -9.82
N GLN A 302 2.35 -9.41 -9.97
CA GLN A 302 3.18 -9.69 -11.15
C GLN A 302 4.11 -8.53 -11.52
N PHE A 303 4.59 -7.79 -10.51
CA PHE A 303 5.52 -6.70 -10.75
C PHE A 303 6.86 -7.24 -11.27
N PRO A 304 7.35 -6.75 -12.43
CA PRO A 304 8.62 -7.19 -12.98
C PRO A 304 9.76 -6.53 -12.20
N TYR A 305 10.18 -7.15 -11.10
CA TYR A 305 11.30 -6.68 -10.31
C TYR A 305 12.64 -7.05 -10.94
N LEU A 306 13.52 -6.06 -11.05
CA LEU A 306 14.92 -6.25 -11.38
C LEU A 306 15.78 -5.89 -10.14
N PHE A 307 16.50 -6.88 -9.65
CA PHE A 307 17.37 -6.73 -8.49
C PHE A 307 18.77 -6.29 -8.92
N ILE A 308 19.28 -5.24 -8.29
CA ILE A 308 20.65 -4.75 -8.48
C ILE A 308 21.39 -4.94 -7.17
N ASP A 309 22.30 -5.91 -7.16
CA ASP A 309 23.16 -6.20 -6.01
C ASP A 309 24.30 -5.19 -6.00
N CYS A 310 24.23 -4.24 -5.07
CA CYS A 310 25.23 -3.18 -4.97
C CYS A 310 26.44 -3.58 -4.13
N ARG A 311 26.51 -4.83 -3.63
CA ARG A 311 27.66 -5.29 -2.84
C ARG A 311 28.88 -5.51 -3.74
N ARG A 312 30.06 -5.61 -3.13
CA ARG A 312 31.30 -5.90 -3.88
C ARG A 312 31.21 -7.25 -4.59
N GLN A 313 31.94 -7.39 -5.69
CA GLN A 313 31.96 -8.61 -6.50
C GLN A 313 32.19 -9.88 -5.66
N GLU A 314 33.09 -9.84 -4.67
CA GLU A 314 33.38 -11.00 -3.84
C GLU A 314 32.18 -11.45 -2.99
N SER A 315 31.35 -10.52 -2.50
CA SER A 315 30.11 -10.85 -1.78
C SER A 315 29.04 -11.41 -2.72
N PHE A 316 28.94 -10.86 -3.93
CA PHE A 316 28.01 -11.34 -4.96
C PHE A 316 28.34 -12.79 -5.38
N ASP A 317 29.62 -13.09 -5.57
CA ASP A 317 30.11 -14.41 -5.99
C ASP A 317 29.88 -15.50 -4.92
N LEU A 318 29.79 -15.12 -3.64
CA LEU A 318 29.52 -16.03 -2.51
C LEU A 318 28.01 -16.23 -2.24
N GLY A 319 27.15 -15.57 -3.01
CA GLY A 319 25.70 -15.75 -2.95
C GLY A 319 24.95 -14.44 -3.11
N THR A 320 23.95 -14.44 -3.98
CA THR A 320 23.10 -13.28 -4.28
C THR A 320 21.65 -13.69 -4.54
N ILE A 321 20.77 -12.71 -4.75
CA ILE A 321 19.39 -12.94 -5.18
C ILE A 321 19.37 -13.47 -6.62
N ALA A 322 18.53 -14.46 -6.89
CA ALA A 322 18.42 -15.04 -8.22
C ALA A 322 18.12 -13.99 -9.30
N ALA A 323 18.91 -14.03 -10.39
CA ALA A 323 18.86 -13.11 -11.52
C ALA A 323 19.16 -11.62 -11.18
N ALA A 324 19.82 -11.35 -10.05
CA ALA A 324 20.34 -10.03 -9.76
C ALA A 324 21.52 -9.67 -10.66
N ILE A 325 21.63 -8.39 -11.02
CA ILE A 325 22.79 -7.81 -11.71
C ILE A 325 23.70 -7.18 -10.67
N ASN A 326 25.00 -7.48 -10.70
CA ASN A 326 25.95 -6.86 -9.79
C ASN A 326 26.35 -5.47 -10.29
N LEU A 327 26.12 -4.47 -9.44
CA LEU A 327 26.71 -3.15 -9.57
C LEU A 327 27.72 -3.01 -8.43
N ASP A 328 28.96 -3.41 -8.68
CA ASP A 328 30.01 -3.40 -7.68
C ASP A 328 30.25 -1.97 -7.17
N TYR A 329 29.94 -1.76 -5.89
CA TYR A 329 30.08 -0.47 -5.23
C TYR A 329 31.49 0.11 -5.34
N SER A 330 32.52 -0.73 -5.18
CA SER A 330 33.91 -0.28 -5.21
C SER A 330 34.33 0.17 -6.61
N LYS A 331 33.95 -0.60 -7.65
CA LYS A 331 34.22 -0.23 -9.04
C LYS A 331 33.49 1.05 -9.45
N ARG A 332 32.27 1.28 -8.96
CA ARG A 332 31.56 2.54 -9.20
C ARG A 332 32.33 3.75 -8.68
N GLN A 333 33.02 3.62 -7.53
CA GLN A 333 33.83 4.71 -6.99
C GLN A 333 35.12 4.94 -7.80
N ASP A 334 35.77 3.85 -8.22
CA ASP A 334 37.11 3.90 -8.81
C ASP A 334 37.10 4.15 -10.33
N ASP A 335 36.08 3.68 -11.05
CA ASP A 335 35.99 3.75 -12.51
C ASP A 335 34.76 4.54 -12.98
N ARG A 336 35.00 5.73 -13.52
CA ARG A 336 33.96 6.61 -14.08
C ARG A 336 33.23 6.00 -15.28
N SER A 337 33.85 5.08 -16.00
CA SER A 337 33.28 4.44 -17.19
C SER A 337 32.48 3.18 -16.87
N TYR A 338 32.68 2.59 -15.69
CA TYR A 338 32.03 1.35 -15.27
C TYR A 338 30.52 1.43 -15.37
N LEU A 339 29.93 2.49 -14.80
CA LEU A 339 28.48 2.66 -14.77
C LEU A 339 27.90 2.88 -16.18
N GLU A 340 28.58 3.68 -17.02
CA GLU A 340 28.17 3.88 -18.41
C GLU A 340 28.17 2.58 -19.21
N ASN A 341 29.18 1.73 -19.01
CA ASN A 341 29.27 0.44 -19.68
C ASN A 341 28.20 -0.52 -19.17
N LEU A 342 27.93 -0.54 -17.85
CA LEU A 342 26.87 -1.36 -17.27
C LEU A 342 25.49 -0.96 -17.82
N PHE A 343 25.22 0.34 -17.95
CA PHE A 343 23.98 0.83 -18.56
C PHE A 343 23.86 0.49 -20.04
N LYS A 344 24.95 0.54 -20.81
CA LYS A 344 24.91 0.19 -22.23
C LYS A 344 24.70 -1.30 -22.48
N ASN A 345 25.31 -2.14 -21.65
CA ASN A 345 25.37 -3.58 -21.91
C ASN A 345 24.26 -4.35 -21.19
N GLU A 346 24.01 -4.07 -19.92
CA GLU A 346 23.16 -4.91 -19.05
C GLU A 346 21.85 -4.21 -18.65
N LEU A 347 21.87 -2.88 -18.50
CA LEU A 347 20.73 -2.11 -17.99
C LEU A 347 20.04 -1.22 -19.05
N SER A 348 20.33 -1.42 -20.33
CA SER A 348 19.85 -0.55 -21.42
C SER A 348 18.34 -0.55 -21.57
N ILE A 349 17.67 -1.63 -21.14
CA ILE A 349 16.20 -1.71 -21.12
C ILE A 349 15.57 -0.74 -20.11
N LEU A 350 16.27 -0.39 -19.04
CA LEU A 350 15.72 0.43 -17.96
C LEU A 350 15.47 1.89 -18.38
N THR A 351 16.20 2.38 -19.37
CA THR A 351 16.10 3.76 -19.87
C THR A 351 15.10 3.92 -21.02
N GLN A 352 14.51 2.81 -21.48
CA GLN A 352 13.48 2.85 -22.51
C GLN A 352 12.18 3.43 -21.95
N SER A 353 11.46 4.21 -22.76
CA SER A 353 10.23 4.90 -22.33
C SER A 353 9.09 3.97 -21.92
N ASN A 354 9.09 2.74 -22.43
CA ASN A 354 8.11 1.69 -22.13
C ASN A 354 8.59 0.71 -21.06
N SER A 355 9.74 0.96 -20.40
CA SER A 355 10.20 0.12 -19.30
C SER A 355 9.17 0.10 -18.17
N THR A 356 8.76 -1.10 -17.77
CA THR A 356 7.84 -1.31 -16.65
C THR A 356 8.54 -1.89 -15.42
N PHE A 357 9.85 -2.12 -15.50
CA PHE A 357 10.62 -2.74 -14.42
C PHE A 357 10.56 -1.92 -13.13
N HIS A 358 10.45 -2.61 -12.01
CA HIS A 358 10.65 -2.05 -10.68
C HIS A 358 12.09 -2.38 -10.26
N VAL A 359 12.94 -1.38 -10.16
CA VAL A 359 14.36 -1.55 -9.85
C VAL A 359 14.54 -1.54 -8.35
N VAL A 360 15.17 -2.58 -7.81
CA VAL A 360 15.45 -2.72 -6.38
C VAL A 360 16.95 -2.80 -6.18
N LEU A 361 17.52 -1.74 -5.63
CA LEU A 361 18.91 -1.69 -5.19
C LEU A 361 19.01 -2.29 -3.80
N PHE A 362 20.08 -3.05 -3.51
CA PHE A 362 20.30 -3.58 -2.17
C PHE A 362 21.77 -3.74 -1.80
N GLY A 363 22.05 -3.59 -0.50
CA GLY A 363 23.29 -3.97 0.16
C GLY A 363 23.04 -5.10 1.17
N ASP A 364 23.92 -5.27 2.16
CA ASP A 364 23.76 -6.29 3.22
C ASP A 364 22.93 -5.83 4.44
N ASP A 365 22.52 -4.55 4.52
CA ASP A 365 21.75 -3.89 5.61
C ASP A 365 22.48 -3.60 6.93
N ASP A 366 23.58 -4.29 7.22
CA ASP A 366 24.46 -3.97 8.36
C ASP A 366 25.60 -3.04 7.92
N THR A 367 25.96 -2.06 8.75
CA THR A 367 27.10 -1.17 8.50
C THR A 367 28.38 -1.96 8.75
N VAL A 368 28.80 -2.74 7.76
CA VAL A 368 30.09 -3.42 7.74
C VAL A 368 31.04 -2.63 6.85
N ASP A 369 32.25 -2.38 7.34
CA ASP A 369 33.28 -1.65 6.60
C ASP A 369 33.45 -2.22 5.18
N GLY A 370 33.22 -1.34 4.20
CA GLY A 370 33.39 -1.66 2.78
C GLY A 370 32.12 -2.04 2.01
N ASN A 371 30.96 -2.12 2.67
CA ASN A 371 29.66 -2.29 2.04
C ASN A 371 28.86 -0.98 1.97
N PRO A 372 28.00 -0.79 0.96
CA PRO A 372 27.24 0.44 0.81
C PRO A 372 26.13 0.57 1.86
N ASP A 373 26.07 1.70 2.57
CA ASP A 373 24.95 2.07 3.43
C ASP A 373 23.75 2.65 2.66
N ILE A 374 22.67 3.02 3.35
CA ILE A 374 21.46 3.56 2.70
C ILE A 374 21.70 4.88 1.96
N GLY A 375 22.64 5.71 2.44
CA GLY A 375 23.01 6.97 1.80
C GLY A 375 23.79 6.72 0.52
N GLU A 376 24.74 5.79 0.54
CA GLU A 376 25.52 5.35 -0.61
C GLU A 376 24.65 4.65 -1.66
N LEU A 377 23.69 3.81 -1.23
CA LEU A 377 22.66 3.24 -2.10
C LEU A 377 21.75 4.33 -2.70
N SER A 378 21.43 5.37 -1.94
CA SER A 378 20.66 6.52 -2.47
C SER A 378 21.46 7.28 -3.54
N MET A 379 22.77 7.42 -3.37
CA MET A 379 23.63 8.00 -4.40
C MET A 379 23.69 7.14 -5.67
N ILE A 380 23.70 5.81 -5.55
CA ILE A 380 23.56 4.90 -6.69
C ILE A 380 22.18 5.08 -7.35
N GLY A 381 21.11 5.13 -6.55
CA GLY A 381 19.75 5.37 -7.05
C GLY A 381 19.62 6.66 -7.85
N LEU A 382 20.31 7.73 -7.42
CA LEU A 382 20.34 8.98 -8.17
C LEU A 382 21.00 8.84 -9.55
N ASP A 383 21.96 7.94 -9.73
CA ASP A 383 22.53 7.70 -11.05
C ASP A 383 21.51 7.06 -12.01
N PHE A 384 20.63 6.20 -11.49
CA PHE A 384 19.53 5.63 -12.26
C PHE A 384 18.48 6.71 -12.58
N ALA A 385 18.07 7.48 -11.57
CA ALA A 385 17.07 8.54 -11.72
C ALA A 385 17.50 9.62 -12.72
N LYS A 386 18.77 10.06 -12.70
CA LYS A 386 19.33 11.02 -13.67
C LYS A 386 19.29 10.52 -15.12
N ARG A 387 19.25 9.20 -15.32
CA ARG A 387 19.10 8.56 -16.64
C ARG A 387 17.64 8.32 -17.02
N GLY A 388 16.70 8.79 -16.22
CA GLY A 388 15.27 8.65 -16.45
C GLY A 388 14.69 7.30 -16.05
N VAL A 389 15.46 6.45 -15.35
CA VAL A 389 14.97 5.15 -14.90
C VAL A 389 13.92 5.34 -13.81
N LYS A 390 12.70 4.87 -14.08
CA LYS A 390 11.57 4.93 -13.16
C LYS A 390 11.60 3.78 -12.16
N ARG A 391 10.82 3.93 -11.09
CA ARG A 391 10.49 2.87 -10.12
C ARG A 391 11.71 2.29 -9.40
N VAL A 392 12.70 3.15 -9.16
CA VAL A 392 13.89 2.82 -8.39
C VAL A 392 13.56 2.85 -6.90
N SER A 393 13.96 1.81 -6.19
CA SER A 393 13.75 1.63 -4.75
C SER A 393 14.96 0.97 -4.10
N ILE A 394 15.07 1.07 -2.79
CA ILE A 394 16.16 0.48 -2.01
C ILE A 394 15.57 -0.53 -1.03
N MET A 395 15.95 -1.81 -1.14
CA MET A 395 15.40 -2.86 -0.29
C MET A 395 15.76 -2.63 1.17
N GLN A 396 14.74 -2.42 2.02
CA GLN A 396 14.91 -2.36 3.46
C GLN A 396 15.25 -3.75 4.00
N GLU A 397 16.13 -3.82 5.01
CA GLU A 397 16.65 -5.07 5.58
C GLU A 397 17.61 -5.87 4.66
N GLY A 398 17.86 -5.36 3.44
CA GLY A 398 18.89 -5.79 2.51
C GLY A 398 18.96 -7.29 2.23
N PHE A 399 20.14 -7.73 1.78
CA PHE A 399 20.42 -9.13 1.46
C PHE A 399 20.38 -10.01 2.71
N LEU A 400 20.76 -9.50 3.89
CA LEU A 400 20.75 -10.25 5.14
C LEU A 400 19.35 -10.82 5.44
N LYS A 401 18.30 -10.00 5.37
CA LYS A 401 16.94 -10.46 5.61
C LYS A 401 16.42 -11.33 4.48
N TYR A 402 16.73 -10.99 3.22
CA TYR A 402 16.37 -11.84 2.08
C TYR A 402 16.95 -13.25 2.23
N HIS A 403 18.24 -13.34 2.54
CA HIS A 403 19.00 -14.57 2.73
C HIS A 403 18.41 -15.41 3.86
N LYS A 404 18.13 -14.78 5.02
CA LYS A 404 17.47 -15.45 6.15
C LYS A 404 16.12 -16.06 5.75
N ASN A 405 15.30 -15.32 5.01
CA ASN A 405 14.00 -15.80 4.53
C ASN A 405 14.16 -16.95 3.51
N ALA A 406 15.17 -16.89 2.65
CA ALA A 406 15.51 -17.96 1.72
C ALA A 406 15.92 -19.25 2.45
N LEU A 407 16.78 -19.16 3.46
CA LEU A 407 17.19 -20.32 4.28
C LEU A 407 16.03 -20.91 5.09
N ALA A 408 15.06 -20.08 5.47
CA ALA A 408 13.81 -20.53 6.08
C ALA A 408 12.84 -21.20 5.08
N ASN A 409 13.24 -21.37 3.81
CA ASN A 409 12.42 -21.91 2.71
C ASN A 409 11.09 -21.15 2.55
N MET A 410 11.09 -19.85 2.79
CA MET A 410 9.92 -19.01 2.51
C MET A 410 9.69 -18.93 1.00
N LYS A 411 8.43 -19.09 0.57
CA LYS A 411 8.05 -19.09 -0.85
C LYS A 411 8.50 -17.78 -1.50
N GLY A 412 9.14 -17.89 -2.67
CA GLY A 412 9.51 -16.74 -3.50
C GLY A 412 10.91 -16.17 -3.27
N PHE A 413 11.60 -16.63 -2.24
CA PHE A 413 12.99 -16.26 -1.97
C PHE A 413 13.93 -17.25 -2.62
N GLN A 414 14.81 -16.77 -3.51
CA GLN A 414 15.71 -17.62 -4.29
C GLN A 414 17.11 -17.02 -4.30
N LEU A 415 18.08 -17.85 -3.93
CA LEU A 415 19.50 -17.51 -3.96
C LEU A 415 20.18 -18.13 -5.19
N MET A 416 21.19 -17.45 -5.70
CA MET A 416 22.08 -17.92 -6.77
C MET A 416 23.52 -17.88 -6.27
N ASN A 417 24.38 -18.78 -6.78
CA ASN A 417 25.79 -18.89 -6.41
C ASN A 417 26.03 -19.08 -4.91
N HIS A 418 25.07 -19.69 -4.21
CA HIS A 418 25.10 -19.80 -2.75
C HIS A 418 25.42 -21.22 -2.30
N GLU A 419 26.51 -21.37 -1.56
CA GLU A 419 26.92 -22.60 -0.88
C GLU A 419 27.00 -22.36 0.63
N THR A 420 26.30 -23.18 1.42
CA THR A 420 26.17 -22.97 2.88
C THR A 420 27.49 -23.06 3.63
N GLU A 421 28.47 -23.80 3.11
CA GLU A 421 29.77 -24.02 3.74
C GLU A 421 30.74 -22.84 3.52
N THR A 422 30.53 -22.05 2.47
CA THR A 422 31.42 -20.94 2.08
C THR A 422 30.77 -19.58 2.27
N CYS A 423 29.44 -19.49 2.33
CA CYS A 423 28.72 -18.25 2.54
C CYS A 423 29.00 -17.66 3.94
N PRO A 424 29.53 -16.43 4.05
CA PRO A 424 29.83 -15.80 5.34
C PRO A 424 28.60 -15.65 6.24
N LEU A 425 27.43 -15.37 5.65
CA LEU A 425 26.17 -15.26 6.38
C LEU A 425 25.73 -16.60 7.00
N CYS A 426 25.96 -17.72 6.30
CA CYS A 426 25.67 -19.05 6.85
C CYS A 426 26.65 -19.46 7.94
N THR A 427 27.95 -19.22 7.74
CA THR A 427 28.99 -19.72 8.65
C THR A 427 29.19 -18.84 9.88
N THR A 428 29.04 -17.52 9.74
CA THR A 428 29.33 -16.55 10.80
C THR A 428 28.10 -15.76 11.27
N GLY A 429 27.00 -15.80 10.51
CA GLY A 429 25.83 -14.95 10.75
C GLY A 429 26.04 -13.48 10.38
N LYS A 430 27.17 -13.12 9.75
CA LYS A 430 27.53 -11.74 9.42
C LYS A 430 27.99 -11.60 7.96
N PRO A 431 27.85 -10.40 7.36
CA PRO A 431 28.37 -10.12 6.03
C PRO A 431 29.89 -10.30 5.93
N LEU A 432 30.40 -10.41 4.70
CA LEU A 432 31.83 -10.54 4.45
C LEU A 432 32.58 -9.30 4.98
N ASN A 433 33.59 -9.52 5.83
CA ASN A 433 34.42 -8.44 6.34
C ASN A 433 35.65 -8.22 5.43
N PHE A 434 35.66 -7.10 4.71
CA PHE A 434 36.72 -6.77 3.76
C PHE A 434 38.04 -6.32 4.43
N GLY A 435 37.99 -5.77 5.64
CA GLY A 435 39.19 -5.36 6.39
C GLY A 435 40.09 -6.54 6.79
N LEU A 436 39.51 -7.72 7.04
CA LEU A 436 40.25 -8.97 7.31
C LEU A 436 40.84 -9.61 6.03
N LEU A 437 40.24 -9.29 4.89
CA LEU A 437 40.54 -9.86 3.58
C LEU A 437 41.73 -9.18 2.89
N GLU A 438 41.89 -7.86 3.07
CA GLU A 438 43.05 -7.12 2.57
C GLU A 438 44.37 -7.57 3.23
N GLY A 439 44.31 -8.17 4.43
CA GLY A 439 45.45 -8.79 5.12
C GLY A 439 45.80 -10.21 4.67
N THR A 440 44.94 -10.92 3.93
CA THR A 440 45.09 -12.36 3.66
C THR A 440 45.11 -12.67 2.15
N LYS A 441 46.31 -12.71 1.56
CA LYS A 441 46.57 -13.02 0.14
C LYS A 441 46.01 -14.36 -0.39
N LYS A 442 45.56 -15.28 0.48
CA LYS A 442 45.16 -16.64 0.10
C LYS A 442 43.71 -16.79 -0.40
N LEU A 443 42.78 -15.89 -0.03
CA LEU A 443 41.37 -16.03 -0.46
C LEU A 443 41.14 -15.50 -1.88
N LYS A 444 41.91 -14.49 -2.32
CA LYS A 444 41.82 -13.89 -3.68
C LYS A 444 42.08 -14.90 -4.80
N GLN A 445 42.89 -15.93 -4.59
CA GLN A 445 43.25 -16.93 -5.61
C GLN A 445 42.18 -18.03 -5.80
N SER A 446 41.38 -18.32 -4.77
CA SER A 446 40.30 -19.33 -4.85
C SER A 446 39.06 -18.78 -5.57
N ILE A 447 38.79 -17.48 -5.41
CA ILE A 447 37.60 -16.80 -5.97
C ILE A 447 37.80 -16.47 -7.47
N THR A 448 39.04 -16.21 -7.92
CA THR A 448 39.33 -15.87 -9.32
C THR A 448 39.29 -17.06 -10.28
N GLN A 449 39.47 -18.30 -9.80
CA GLN A 449 39.43 -19.49 -10.66
C GLN A 449 38.01 -19.98 -10.95
N SER A 450 37.02 -19.76 -10.07
CA SER A 450 35.63 -20.17 -10.29
C SER A 450 34.80 -19.19 -11.12
N THR A 451 35.26 -17.93 -11.25
CA THR A 451 34.54 -16.82 -11.90
C THR A 451 34.69 -16.78 -13.41
N VAL A 452 35.84 -17.22 -13.97
CA VAL A 452 36.08 -17.11 -15.43
C VAL A 452 35.23 -18.12 -16.24
N GLU A 453 34.87 -19.27 -15.66
CA GLU A 453 34.11 -20.31 -16.38
C GLU A 453 32.58 -20.12 -16.34
N LYS A 454 32.04 -19.37 -15.36
CA LYS A 454 30.59 -19.20 -15.18
C LYS A 454 30.00 -17.95 -15.85
N THR A 455 30.78 -16.88 -16.03
CA THR A 455 30.28 -15.59 -16.54
C THR A 455 29.95 -15.60 -18.04
N GLN A 456 30.52 -16.53 -18.83
CA GLN A 456 30.21 -16.63 -20.27
C GLN A 456 28.90 -17.37 -20.59
N GLN A 457 28.31 -18.13 -19.65
CA GLN A 457 27.08 -18.89 -19.88
C GLN A 457 25.79 -18.14 -19.47
N LEU A 458 25.88 -17.10 -18.63
CA LEU A 458 24.73 -16.44 -18.00
C LEU A 458 24.06 -15.36 -18.86
N THR A 459 24.79 -14.72 -19.78
CA THR A 459 24.25 -13.68 -20.67
C THR A 459 23.21 -14.22 -21.67
N HIS A 460 23.30 -15.50 -22.07
CA HIS A 460 22.30 -16.14 -22.93
C HIS A 460 21.04 -16.59 -22.16
N GLY A 461 21.16 -16.95 -20.87
CA GLY A 461 20.04 -17.39 -20.04
C GLY A 461 19.14 -16.25 -19.56
N LEU A 462 19.73 -15.08 -19.26
CA LEU A 462 19.00 -13.90 -18.78
C LEU A 462 18.03 -13.36 -19.85
N ILE A 463 18.43 -13.39 -21.13
CA ILE A 463 17.59 -12.98 -22.26
C ILE A 463 16.41 -13.96 -22.45
N GLY A 464 16.63 -15.28 -22.30
CA GLY A 464 15.55 -16.26 -22.39
C GLY A 464 14.52 -16.15 -21.23
N PHE A 465 15.00 -15.83 -20.03
CA PHE A 465 14.15 -15.61 -18.85
C PHE A 465 13.35 -14.29 -18.92
N LEU A 466 13.93 -13.23 -19.50
CA LEU A 466 13.29 -11.91 -19.62
C LEU A 466 12.31 -11.80 -20.80
N TYR A 467 12.51 -12.55 -21.90
CA TYR A 467 11.75 -12.36 -23.14
C TYR A 467 10.81 -13.50 -23.57
N GLY A 468 10.84 -14.66 -22.92
CA GLY A 468 10.01 -15.82 -23.31
C GLY A 468 10.45 -16.42 -24.65
N ASN A 469 10.73 -17.73 -24.66
CA ASN A 469 11.20 -18.42 -25.86
C ASN A 469 10.10 -18.51 -26.94
N ASN A 470 10.14 -17.63 -27.94
CA ASN A 470 9.50 -17.85 -29.23
C ASN A 470 10.54 -18.38 -30.23
N THR A 471 10.82 -19.68 -30.18
CA THR A 471 11.45 -20.39 -31.30
C THR A 471 10.62 -21.63 -31.64
N LYS A 472 9.95 -21.56 -32.79
CA LYS A 472 9.40 -22.72 -33.48
C LYS A 472 10.56 -23.69 -33.71
N LYS A 473 10.43 -24.92 -33.24
CA LYS A 473 11.39 -26.00 -33.52
C LYS A 473 11.28 -26.36 -34.99
N GLU A 474 12.33 -26.05 -35.76
CA GLU A 474 12.65 -26.77 -36.99
C GLU A 474 13.45 -28.01 -36.60
N ASP A 475 12.96 -29.17 -37.03
CA ASP A 475 13.58 -30.47 -36.81
C ASP A 475 14.90 -30.58 -37.60
N GLN A 476 15.99 -30.87 -36.90
CA GLN A 476 17.13 -31.56 -37.48
C GLN A 476 17.44 -32.81 -36.64
N GLN A 477 17.25 -33.96 -37.29
CA GLN A 477 17.62 -35.29 -36.80
C GLN A 477 19.11 -35.37 -36.48
N PRO A 478 19.46 -36.21 -35.49
CA PRO A 478 20.58 -37.11 -35.66
C PRO A 478 20.16 -38.57 -35.55
N THR A 479 20.72 -39.33 -36.48
CA THR A 479 20.62 -40.76 -36.74
C THR A 479 21.16 -41.67 -35.62
N SER A 480 20.43 -42.78 -35.44
CA SER A 480 20.92 -44.17 -35.29
C SER A 480 21.24 -44.79 -33.91
N GLN A 481 20.51 -45.90 -33.69
CA GLN A 481 20.87 -47.16 -33.02
C GLN A 481 20.77 -47.22 -31.47
N ASN A 482 19.71 -47.82 -30.94
CA ASN A 482 19.62 -49.28 -30.77
C ASN A 482 18.24 -49.73 -30.23
N GLN A 483 17.95 -51.00 -30.52
CA GLN A 483 16.68 -51.70 -30.43
C GLN A 483 16.23 -51.99 -28.99
N ASN A 484 14.92 -51.90 -28.73
CA ASN A 484 14.12 -53.07 -28.33
C ASN A 484 12.62 -52.72 -28.26
N THR A 485 11.85 -53.47 -29.04
CA THR A 485 10.40 -53.74 -29.00
C THR A 485 9.89 -54.02 -27.59
N THR A 486 8.69 -53.60 -27.18
CA THR A 486 7.40 -54.22 -27.56
C THR A 486 6.21 -53.25 -27.45
N ASN A 487 5.28 -53.39 -28.40
CA ASN A 487 3.95 -52.75 -28.46
C ASN A 487 2.97 -53.32 -27.42
N GLU A 488 2.04 -52.49 -26.94
CA GLU A 488 0.62 -52.87 -26.83
C GLU A 488 -0.29 -51.61 -26.75
N GLU A 489 -1.51 -51.76 -27.26
CA GLU A 489 -2.36 -50.74 -27.87
C GLU A 489 -3.32 -50.00 -26.91
N ILE A 490 -3.55 -48.71 -27.22
CA ILE A 490 -4.84 -47.99 -27.34
C ILE A 490 -6.05 -48.46 -26.47
N LYS A 491 -6.59 -47.55 -25.64
CA LYS A 491 -7.99 -47.09 -25.71
C LYS A 491 -8.33 -45.89 -24.80
N GLN A 492 -9.06 -44.95 -25.38
CA GLN A 492 -9.60 -43.73 -24.78
C GLN A 492 -11.06 -43.91 -24.29
N THR A 493 -11.40 -43.14 -23.24
CA THR A 493 -12.67 -42.41 -22.97
C THR A 493 -13.98 -43.16 -22.58
N PRO A 494 -15.01 -42.52 -21.97
CA PRO A 494 -15.08 -41.43 -20.95
C PRO A 494 -16.23 -41.66 -19.91
N PRO A 495 -17.06 -40.70 -19.40
CA PRO A 495 -17.39 -40.57 -17.97
C PRO A 495 -18.89 -40.81 -17.62
N THR A 496 -19.24 -40.84 -16.33
CA THR A 496 -20.67 -40.84 -15.92
C THR A 496 -20.91 -40.03 -14.65
N GLN A 497 -21.81 -39.05 -14.76
CA GLN A 497 -22.54 -38.34 -13.70
C GLN A 497 -23.67 -39.24 -13.18
N VAL A 498 -24.04 -39.14 -11.90
CA VAL A 498 -25.44 -39.37 -11.43
C VAL A 498 -25.69 -38.51 -10.17
N GLU A 499 -26.69 -37.64 -10.26
CA GLU A 499 -27.44 -37.05 -9.14
C GLU A 499 -28.49 -38.06 -8.63
N ASP A 500 -28.86 -37.99 -7.35
CA ASP A 500 -30.17 -37.47 -6.87
C ASP A 500 -30.76 -38.16 -5.61
N LYS A 501 -31.36 -37.30 -4.76
CA LYS A 501 -32.53 -37.46 -3.86
C LYS A 501 -32.47 -37.91 -2.38
N GLU A 502 -32.93 -36.95 -1.54
CA GLU A 502 -34.03 -36.98 -0.52
C GLU A 502 -33.96 -38.00 0.66
N GLN A 503 -34.42 -37.76 1.91
CA GLN A 503 -35.29 -36.78 2.57
C GLN A 503 -35.26 -37.00 4.12
N LEU A 504 -35.73 -36.00 4.90
CA LEU A 504 -36.50 -36.09 6.17
C LEU A 504 -35.85 -36.56 7.50
N THR A 505 -35.72 -35.68 8.52
CA THR A 505 -36.74 -35.47 9.59
C THR A 505 -36.23 -34.60 10.75
N SER A 506 -37.20 -33.89 11.33
CA SER A 506 -37.24 -32.96 12.47
C SER A 506 -36.96 -33.52 13.87
N LYS A 507 -36.51 -32.67 14.81
CA LYS A 507 -37.22 -32.37 16.09
C LYS A 507 -36.54 -31.28 16.93
N ASN A 508 -37.38 -30.42 17.51
CA ASN A 508 -37.12 -29.38 18.51
C ASN A 508 -36.84 -29.98 19.90
N GLU A 509 -36.16 -29.23 20.78
CA GLU A 509 -36.56 -29.04 22.19
C GLU A 509 -35.85 -27.81 22.80
N GLU A 510 -36.66 -26.90 23.36
CA GLU A 510 -36.28 -25.75 24.20
C GLU A 510 -36.01 -26.20 25.65
N VAL A 511 -35.38 -25.33 26.47
CA VAL A 511 -35.82 -24.87 27.82
C VAL A 511 -34.65 -24.21 28.56
N ASN A 512 -34.76 -22.87 28.76
CA ASN A 512 -34.73 -22.11 30.03
C ASN A 512 -33.87 -22.56 31.23
N GLU A 513 -33.34 -21.74 32.14
CA GLU A 513 -33.18 -20.29 32.39
C GLU A 513 -32.52 -20.20 33.81
N ASN A 514 -31.98 -19.04 34.19
CA ASN A 514 -31.84 -18.53 35.58
C ASN A 514 -30.71 -19.06 36.51
N MET A 515 -30.03 -18.30 37.38
CA MET A 515 -29.92 -16.86 37.71
C MET A 515 -28.98 -16.70 38.95
N LYS A 516 -28.46 -15.48 39.20
CA LYS A 516 -27.98 -14.89 40.49
C LYS A 516 -26.58 -15.25 41.01
N ASP A 517 -25.85 -14.42 41.77
CA ASP A 517 -25.68 -12.96 42.00
C ASP A 517 -24.62 -12.85 43.14
N GLU A 518 -23.97 -11.68 43.25
CA GLU A 518 -23.44 -11.00 44.48
C GLU A 518 -21.99 -10.44 44.40
N ASN A 519 -21.93 -9.14 44.03
CA ASN A 519 -21.36 -7.97 44.74
C ASN A 519 -20.03 -8.08 45.56
N ASN A 520 -19.05 -7.18 45.35
CA ASN A 520 -19.03 -5.78 45.84
C ASN A 520 -17.70 -4.98 45.62
N ILE A 521 -17.86 -3.68 45.29
CA ILE A 521 -17.10 -2.44 45.66
C ILE A 521 -15.83 -1.95 44.91
N ASN A 522 -16.08 -0.93 44.06
CA ASN A 522 -15.48 0.42 43.81
C ASN A 522 -13.98 0.74 43.97
N THR A 523 -13.39 1.41 42.96
CA THR A 523 -13.18 2.89 42.95
C THR A 523 -12.89 3.41 41.52
N GLU A 524 -13.47 4.57 41.18
CA GLU A 524 -13.48 5.26 39.89
C GLU A 524 -12.24 6.15 39.66
N GLU A 525 -11.76 6.22 38.41
CA GLU A 525 -11.15 7.42 37.81
C GLU A 525 -11.81 7.64 36.43
N ASN A 526 -12.43 8.81 36.26
CA ASN A 526 -13.18 9.19 35.05
C ASN A 526 -12.25 9.55 33.89
N ILE A 527 -12.39 8.84 32.77
CA ILE A 527 -11.85 9.20 31.45
C ILE A 527 -13.03 9.39 30.50
N ASP A 528 -12.91 10.41 29.66
CA ASP A 528 -13.91 10.94 28.71
C ASP A 528 -14.34 9.89 27.65
N ASP A 529 -15.57 9.35 27.81
CA ASP A 529 -16.12 8.18 27.09
C ASP A 529 -16.50 8.42 25.61
N ASN A 530 -16.38 9.64 25.07
CA ASN A 530 -16.91 9.94 23.72
C ASN A 530 -15.98 9.57 22.55
N SER A 531 -14.73 9.16 22.81
CA SER A 531 -13.75 8.81 21.75
C SER A 531 -13.75 7.32 21.38
N GLU A 532 -14.27 6.44 22.23
CA GLU A 532 -14.31 4.99 22.01
C GLU A 532 -15.51 4.56 21.15
N GLU A 533 -16.60 5.34 21.10
CA GLU A 533 -17.82 4.97 20.36
C GLU A 533 -17.68 5.04 18.82
N GLU A 534 -16.74 5.84 18.28
CA GLU A 534 -16.58 6.00 16.82
C GLU A 534 -15.71 4.92 16.17
N ASP A 535 -14.66 4.46 16.85
CA ASP A 535 -13.85 3.30 16.42
C ASP A 535 -14.67 2.00 16.51
N ASP A 536 -15.58 1.93 17.48
CA ASP A 536 -16.55 0.86 17.65
C ASP A 536 -17.51 0.73 16.45
N ASN A 537 -17.95 1.85 15.85
CA ASN A 537 -18.96 1.82 14.78
C ASN A 537 -18.43 1.27 13.45
N TYR A 538 -17.22 1.66 13.03
CA TYR A 538 -16.60 1.09 11.82
C TYR A 538 -16.32 -0.41 11.99
N LEU A 539 -15.82 -0.80 13.15
CA LEU A 539 -15.55 -2.21 13.45
C LEU A 539 -16.87 -2.99 13.55
N LYS A 540 -17.94 -2.41 14.11
CA LYS A 540 -19.30 -3.00 14.13
C LYS A 540 -19.84 -3.23 12.72
N GLU A 541 -19.78 -2.24 11.84
CA GLU A 541 -20.27 -2.35 10.44
C GLU A 541 -19.46 -3.40 9.66
N LEU A 542 -18.13 -3.35 9.75
CA LEU A 542 -17.24 -4.33 9.12
C LEU A 542 -17.51 -5.77 9.61
N ILE A 543 -17.83 -5.94 10.90
CA ILE A 543 -18.19 -7.22 11.50
C ILE A 543 -19.59 -7.68 11.07
N GLU A 544 -20.52 -6.75 10.87
CA GLU A 544 -21.87 -7.06 10.38
C GLU A 544 -21.86 -7.61 8.95
N GLU A 545 -21.05 -7.01 8.07
CA GLU A 545 -20.92 -7.38 6.65
C GLU A 545 -20.00 -8.59 6.39
N SER A 546 -19.16 -8.96 7.34
CA SER A 546 -18.17 -10.03 7.19
C SER A 546 -18.64 -11.39 7.72
N SER A 547 -18.04 -12.47 7.22
CA SER A 547 -18.25 -13.82 7.76
C SER A 547 -17.69 -13.93 9.18
N LYS A 548 -18.52 -14.38 10.12
CA LYS A 548 -18.22 -14.49 11.55
C LYS A 548 -18.19 -15.94 12.02
N TYR A 549 -17.23 -16.25 12.89
CA TYR A 549 -17.07 -17.57 13.48
C TYR A 549 -16.84 -17.46 14.99
N ASN A 550 -17.76 -17.99 15.78
CA ASN A 550 -17.55 -18.18 17.22
C ASN A 550 -16.35 -19.10 17.43
N SER A 551 -15.35 -18.61 18.15
CA SER A 551 -14.03 -19.22 18.17
C SER A 551 -13.34 -19.09 19.52
N TYR A 552 -12.18 -19.72 19.65
CA TYR A 552 -11.30 -19.55 20.80
C TYR A 552 -9.88 -19.25 20.35
N LEU A 553 -9.25 -18.24 20.96
CA LEU A 553 -7.85 -17.89 20.78
C LEU A 553 -6.99 -18.55 21.86
N ASN A 554 -5.91 -19.23 21.47
CA ASN A 554 -4.95 -19.77 22.43
C ASN A 554 -3.99 -18.68 22.92
N ILE A 555 -4.14 -18.25 24.17
CA ILE A 555 -3.30 -17.21 24.80
C ILE A 555 -2.16 -17.80 25.65
N GLY A 556 -2.17 -19.12 25.91
CA GLY A 556 -1.17 -19.78 26.77
C GLY A 556 0.12 -20.19 26.06
N GLY A 557 0.28 -19.86 24.77
CA GLY A 557 1.41 -20.29 23.96
C GLY A 557 1.53 -21.81 23.87
N LYS A 558 2.45 -22.41 24.66
CA LYS A 558 2.62 -23.87 24.77
C LYS A 558 1.58 -24.53 25.68
N GLN A 559 0.97 -23.79 26.61
CA GLN A 559 -0.16 -24.24 27.41
C GLN A 559 -1.45 -23.94 26.64
N THR A 560 -2.42 -24.86 26.65
CA THR A 560 -3.72 -24.67 25.99
C THR A 560 -4.66 -23.89 26.90
N ILE A 561 -4.52 -22.57 26.91
CA ILE A 561 -5.44 -21.66 27.57
C ILE A 561 -6.26 -20.97 26.49
N TRP A 562 -7.56 -21.28 26.45
CA TRP A 562 -8.47 -20.82 25.41
C TRP A 562 -9.28 -19.62 25.90
N LYS A 563 -9.15 -18.50 25.19
CA LYS A 563 -9.95 -17.29 25.40
C LYS A 563 -11.07 -17.25 24.34
N PRO A 564 -12.34 -17.07 24.71
CA PRO A 564 -13.43 -16.93 23.74
C PRO A 564 -13.24 -15.67 22.90
N VAL A 565 -13.40 -15.78 21.58
CA VAL A 565 -13.26 -14.68 20.61
C VAL A 565 -14.22 -14.90 19.44
N THR A 566 -14.46 -13.87 18.65
CA THR A 566 -15.08 -13.99 17.33
C THR A 566 -14.01 -13.79 16.27
N ILE A 567 -13.95 -14.70 15.29
CA ILE A 567 -13.09 -14.57 14.12
C ILE A 567 -13.93 -13.99 13.00
N VAL A 568 -13.44 -12.93 12.39
CA VAL A 568 -14.14 -12.17 11.35
C VAL A 568 -13.27 -12.20 10.10
N LEU A 569 -13.78 -12.81 9.03
CA LEU A 569 -13.11 -12.86 7.73
C LEU A 569 -13.57 -11.69 6.88
N THR A 570 -12.68 -10.70 6.72
CA THR A 570 -12.92 -9.55 5.83
C THR A 570 -12.45 -9.86 4.41
N THR A 571 -12.42 -8.88 3.52
CA THR A 571 -11.86 -9.05 2.17
C THR A 571 -10.33 -9.06 2.13
N ILE A 572 -9.66 -8.53 3.16
CA ILE A 572 -8.19 -8.33 3.17
C ILE A 572 -7.47 -8.89 4.40
N SER A 573 -8.20 -9.23 5.47
CA SER A 573 -7.63 -9.73 6.72
C SER A 573 -8.59 -10.59 7.57
N ILE A 574 -8.00 -11.33 8.50
CA ILE A 574 -8.67 -12.05 9.58
C ILE A 574 -8.59 -11.18 10.83
N LEU A 575 -9.73 -10.68 11.29
CA LEU A 575 -9.81 -9.97 12.56
C LEU A 575 -10.14 -10.95 13.68
N ILE A 576 -9.44 -10.82 14.80
CA ILE A 576 -9.71 -11.53 16.04
C ILE A 576 -10.27 -10.53 17.02
N VAL A 577 -11.56 -10.64 17.32
CA VAL A 577 -12.26 -9.66 18.16
C VAL A 577 -12.85 -10.31 19.39
N GLU A 578 -12.84 -9.57 20.50
CA GLU A 578 -13.57 -9.93 21.71
C GLU A 578 -14.84 -9.11 21.78
N ILE A 579 -15.98 -9.78 22.02
CA ILE A 579 -17.29 -9.12 22.10
C ILE A 579 -17.83 -9.36 23.51
N HIS A 580 -17.93 -8.29 24.30
CA HIS A 580 -18.52 -8.31 25.63
C HIS A 580 -19.53 -7.16 25.76
N ASN A 581 -20.78 -7.48 26.08
CA ASN A 581 -21.86 -6.50 26.33
C ASN A 581 -21.94 -5.39 25.25
N ASN A 582 -21.95 -5.75 23.97
CA ASN A 582 -21.96 -4.84 22.81
C ASN A 582 -20.70 -3.96 22.59
N LYS A 583 -19.65 -4.11 23.40
CA LYS A 583 -18.33 -3.52 23.15
C LYS A 583 -17.47 -4.50 22.36
N ILE A 584 -16.83 -4.02 21.30
CA ILE A 584 -15.98 -4.84 20.42
C ILE A 584 -14.53 -4.41 20.59
N THR A 585 -13.69 -5.33 21.06
CA THR A 585 -12.25 -5.08 21.20
C THR A 585 -11.49 -5.87 20.14
N LEU A 586 -10.79 -5.19 19.24
CA LEU A 586 -9.86 -5.83 18.30
C LEU A 586 -8.62 -6.35 19.04
N LEU A 587 -8.41 -7.66 19.05
CA LEU A 587 -7.27 -8.31 19.69
C LEU A 587 -6.11 -8.51 18.72
N ASP A 588 -6.40 -8.80 17.44
CA ASP A 588 -5.40 -9.02 16.40
C ASP A 588 -6.01 -8.80 15.00
N ASP A 589 -5.20 -8.36 14.05
CA ASP A 589 -5.56 -8.15 12.64
C ASP A 589 -4.51 -8.81 11.75
N ILE A 590 -4.88 -9.96 11.18
CA ILE A 590 -3.99 -10.80 10.39
C ILE A 590 -4.35 -10.68 8.92
N SER A 591 -3.69 -9.76 8.21
CA SER A 591 -3.83 -9.62 6.76
C SER A 591 -3.56 -10.94 6.03
N TYR A 592 -4.39 -11.31 5.04
CA TYR A 592 -4.22 -12.54 4.26
C TYR A 592 -2.87 -12.59 3.58
N GLU A 593 -2.34 -11.45 3.14
CA GLU A 593 -1.03 -11.31 2.50
C GLU A 593 0.12 -11.67 3.44
N THR A 594 -0.09 -11.56 4.76
CA THR A 594 0.93 -11.90 5.76
C THR A 594 0.93 -13.37 6.13
N ILE A 595 -0.11 -14.14 5.75
CA ILE A 595 -0.27 -15.54 6.15
C ILE A 595 0.63 -16.43 5.28
N SER A 596 1.69 -16.94 5.90
CA SER A 596 2.61 -17.91 5.28
C SER A 596 2.03 -19.32 5.22
N LYS A 597 1.20 -19.71 6.21
CA LYS A 597 0.63 -21.06 6.32
C LYS A 597 -0.56 -21.09 7.27
N VAL A 598 -1.61 -21.81 6.90
CA VAL A 598 -2.68 -22.26 7.81
C VAL A 598 -2.55 -23.76 8.00
N VAL A 599 -2.40 -24.20 9.26
CA VAL A 599 -2.21 -25.62 9.61
C VAL A 599 -3.39 -26.11 10.40
N MET A 600 -4.05 -27.13 9.89
CA MET A 600 -5.08 -27.91 10.58
C MET A 600 -4.54 -29.31 10.87
N LYS A 601 -4.84 -29.87 12.05
CA LYS A 601 -4.49 -31.26 12.36
C LYS A 601 -5.67 -32.17 12.02
N LYS A 602 -5.43 -33.27 11.31
CA LYS A 602 -6.50 -34.25 10.98
C LYS A 602 -7.22 -34.82 12.21
N ALA A 603 -6.52 -34.94 13.34
CA ALA A 603 -7.09 -35.43 14.59
C ALA A 603 -7.90 -34.38 15.37
N ASP A 604 -7.82 -33.11 14.97
CA ASP A 604 -8.47 -31.96 15.62
C ASP A 604 -8.81 -30.91 14.55
N PRO A 605 -9.84 -31.18 13.72
CA PRO A 605 -10.14 -30.41 12.51
C PRO A 605 -10.69 -29.02 12.81
N GLU A 606 -11.13 -28.78 14.05
CA GLU A 606 -11.58 -27.49 14.55
C GLU A 606 -10.41 -26.56 14.91
N ARG A 607 -9.19 -27.10 15.01
CA ARG A 607 -8.02 -26.33 15.47
C ARG A 607 -7.13 -25.90 14.33
N PHE A 608 -6.97 -24.58 14.21
CA PHE A 608 -6.16 -23.94 13.19
C PHE A 608 -4.97 -23.22 13.83
N THR A 609 -3.81 -23.39 13.20
CA THR A 609 -2.62 -22.60 13.46
C THR A 609 -2.38 -21.72 12.26
N ILE A 610 -2.49 -20.41 12.44
CA ILE A 610 -2.21 -19.40 11.42
C ILE A 610 -0.81 -18.87 11.68
N VAL A 611 0.08 -19.06 10.72
CA VAL A 611 1.46 -18.57 10.77
C VAL A 611 1.56 -17.38 9.82
N HIS A 612 1.84 -16.20 10.37
CA HIS A 612 1.90 -14.94 9.64
C HIS A 612 3.18 -14.17 9.96
N SER A 613 3.46 -13.07 9.25
CA SER A 613 4.69 -12.28 9.45
C SER A 613 4.84 -11.69 10.87
N GLY A 614 3.72 -11.51 11.58
CA GLY A 614 3.67 -11.03 12.97
C GLY A 614 3.83 -12.12 14.03
N GLY A 615 3.82 -13.41 13.66
CA GLY A 615 3.97 -14.52 14.59
C GLY A 615 3.10 -15.73 14.25
N LYS A 616 2.68 -16.44 15.28
CA LYS A 616 1.79 -17.60 15.16
C LYS A 616 0.60 -17.41 16.08
N CYS A 617 -0.58 -17.40 15.48
CA CYS A 617 -1.86 -17.45 16.17
C CYS A 617 -2.41 -18.88 16.11
N THR A 618 -3.03 -19.36 17.19
CA THR A 618 -3.73 -20.64 17.19
C THR A 618 -5.16 -20.40 17.63
N ILE A 619 -6.10 -20.72 16.75
CA ILE A 619 -7.53 -20.56 16.96
C ILE A 619 -8.21 -21.92 16.94
N ARG A 620 -9.37 -22.00 17.58
CA ARG A 620 -10.28 -23.15 17.49
C ARG A 620 -11.66 -22.68 17.08
N ILE A 621 -12.21 -23.28 16.03
CA ILE A 621 -13.51 -22.99 15.45
C ILE A 621 -14.36 -24.26 15.60
N PRO A 622 -15.15 -24.41 16.66
CA PRO A 622 -15.90 -25.62 16.94
C PRO A 622 -17.06 -25.85 15.95
N GLU A 623 -17.68 -24.78 15.46
CA GLU A 623 -18.84 -24.84 14.58
C GLU A 623 -18.50 -24.29 13.19
N TYR A 624 -19.02 -24.91 12.13
CA TYR A 624 -18.84 -24.46 10.74
C TYR A 624 -17.37 -24.37 10.25
N TYR A 625 -16.44 -25.11 10.86
CA TYR A 625 -15.02 -25.09 10.47
C TYR A 625 -14.77 -25.46 8.99
N GLN A 626 -15.64 -26.27 8.38
CA GLN A 626 -15.56 -26.60 6.96
C GLN A 626 -15.82 -25.38 6.06
N LYS A 627 -16.82 -24.56 6.41
CA LYS A 627 -17.13 -23.30 5.72
C LYS A 627 -16.00 -22.29 5.89
N PHE A 628 -15.43 -22.21 7.10
CA PHE A 628 -14.24 -21.39 7.35
C PHE A 628 -13.06 -21.77 6.45
N ILE A 629 -12.80 -23.06 6.24
CA ILE A 629 -11.75 -23.55 5.34
C ILE A 629 -12.02 -23.15 3.89
N GLU A 630 -13.26 -23.26 3.42
CA GLU A 630 -13.61 -22.84 2.06
C GLU A 630 -13.40 -21.35 1.84
N GLU A 631 -13.82 -20.51 2.79
CA GLU A 631 -13.71 -19.06 2.69
C GLU A 631 -12.25 -18.59 2.79
N ILE A 632 -11.48 -19.09 3.75
CA ILE A 632 -10.08 -18.72 3.88
C ILE A 632 -9.25 -19.18 2.67
N SER A 633 -9.61 -20.31 2.04
CA SER A 633 -8.94 -20.80 0.83
C SER A 633 -9.26 -19.95 -0.39
N LYS A 634 -10.48 -19.40 -0.49
CA LYS A 634 -10.88 -18.47 -1.56
C LYS A 634 -10.21 -17.10 -1.43
N LEU A 635 -9.96 -16.65 -0.20
CA LEU A 635 -9.36 -15.34 0.09
C LEU A 635 -7.82 -15.36 0.09
N GLN A 636 -7.21 -16.56 0.05
CA GLN A 636 -5.76 -16.76 -0.10
C GLN A 636 -5.31 -17.06 -1.55
N GLY A 637 -6.25 -17.29 -2.47
CA GLY A 637 -5.99 -17.50 -3.90
C GLY A 637 -6.20 -16.21 -4.68
#